data_AF-A0A1E5L9N9-F1
#
_entry.id   AF-A0A1E5L9N9-F1
#
_cell.length_a   1.000
_cell.length_b   1.000
_cell.length_c   1.000
_cell.angle_alpha   90.00
_cell.angle_beta   90.00
_cell.angle_gamma   90.00
#
_symmetry.space_group_name_H-M   'P 1'
#
loop_
_entity.id
_entity.type
_entity.pdbx_description
1 polymer ?
#
loop_
_entity_poly.entity_id
_entity_poly.type
_entity_poly.pdbx_seq_one_letter_code
_entity_poly.pdbx_strand_id
1 'polypeptide(L)'
;MTNKSGLKKVKVACILDTFSYECFKYECDLLYLMKSSWRAQIQEFQPDFLFVESFWNGMDGSWEANIVDMNYLDNEVAKLISYCNDMGIKTVFWNKEDPPNYYRFLNAAKLFDYVFTTDEKCIPYYKRDLGHDNIWSLSFAAQPEIHNPIGHNYCDKDGIAFAGSWYNNKHFLRQIEMKTLLDGVLEDTLIIYDRNYNEIQQTDNLKFPKEYQLYIEKSLTYSEMLQAYKKHKVFLNVNSVRDSDSMFSRRVYEILASGSHVISTYSIGILNRFKGIVPIVYSESDVKKAIKEILLDKDFGKKISIRGIREVYKQHLYSHRMNEILERIDVEKSVIERNILVVGFINSYDEAVTVFESFNRQSYPNKELIIFNVGIENIEMDRVVKTDSYEKVIHDIDFDFISIFSYSCYYGVNFLIDLFHASLIGKTEVIGKASFFSYYDDVLFEVNPGHEFTYEHEFTLHPFTMLVSNRLSKKIQFNTLDIKNLNDTNSYISLFKSALNESIIFSSDQYSFLDRLSMTGAELSTIHSDFKLDSAIQYVCADDIAFSQKHIPEKEYVQSLIKKIFSQDYPGLNSLLKNEVDCSDSKIVIYGAGDHTKKVLRTIDKRQFNIIGIVDKNENLRGQKIDCIQVYSLDELALLEPQYIYISSRAFEEEIYNELTKSIGEKYKIIPMYLKHTTFADDIYKELFLEDFSPRAVGISVFEKCNLNEGDD
;
A
#
# COMPACT_ATOMS: atom_id res chain seq x y z
N MET A 1 -21.86 2.66 13.80
CA MET A 1 -21.92 2.04 15.14
C MET A 1 -21.62 3.12 16.18
N THR A 2 -22.48 3.27 17.17
CA THR A 2 -22.32 4.24 18.27
C THR A 2 -21.22 3.76 19.21
N ASN A 3 -20.22 4.61 19.44
CA ASN A 3 -19.04 4.32 20.23
C ASN A 3 -19.44 4.15 21.71
N LYS A 4 -19.08 3.00 22.31
CA LYS A 4 -19.45 2.63 23.69
C LYS A 4 -18.49 3.16 24.75
N SER A 5 -17.74 4.20 24.42
CA SER A 5 -16.85 4.90 25.34
C SER A 5 -17.10 6.37 25.15
N GLY A 6 -17.32 7.14 26.21
CA GLY A 6 -17.34 8.62 26.16
C GLY A 6 -16.01 9.26 25.75
N LEU A 7 -15.19 8.56 24.96
CA LEU A 7 -13.95 9.04 24.37
C LEU A 7 -14.28 10.02 23.25
N LYS A 8 -13.85 11.27 23.45
CA LYS A 8 -13.90 12.33 22.44
C LYS A 8 -13.07 11.88 21.24
N LYS A 9 -13.67 11.85 20.04
CA LYS A 9 -12.89 11.66 18.80
C LYS A 9 -11.88 12.80 18.68
N VAL A 10 -10.65 12.47 18.30
CA VAL A 10 -9.62 13.47 18.00
C VAL A 10 -10.13 14.36 16.86
N LYS A 11 -10.05 15.67 17.04
CA LYS A 11 -10.44 16.68 16.06
C LYS A 11 -9.24 17.09 15.24
N VAL A 12 -9.30 16.89 13.93
CA VAL A 12 -8.19 17.17 13.02
C VAL A 12 -8.66 18.15 11.97
N ALA A 13 -8.05 19.33 11.92
CA ALA A 13 -8.22 20.23 10.77
C ALA A 13 -7.21 19.82 9.69
N CYS A 14 -7.59 19.83 8.42
CA CYS A 14 -6.73 19.30 7.37
C CYS A 14 -6.76 20.05 6.03
N ILE A 15 -5.69 19.88 5.26
CA ILE A 15 -5.64 20.19 3.83
C ILE A 15 -5.05 18.95 3.12
N LEU A 16 -5.93 18.17 2.51
CA LEU A 16 -5.61 16.91 1.84
C LEU A 16 -6.20 16.88 0.42
N ASP A 17 -5.56 16.18 -0.51
CA ASP A 17 -6.18 15.76 -1.77
C ASP A 17 -7.33 14.77 -1.49
N THR A 18 -8.24 14.63 -2.44
CA THR A 18 -9.43 13.79 -2.35
C THR A 18 -9.13 12.37 -1.86
N PHE A 19 -8.08 11.72 -2.38
CA PHE A 19 -7.77 10.33 -2.06
C PHE A 19 -7.37 10.12 -0.59
N SER A 20 -6.63 11.06 0.00
CA SER A 20 -6.19 10.95 1.39
C SER A 20 -7.30 11.34 2.35
N TYR A 21 -8.06 12.38 2.04
CA TYR A 21 -9.22 12.77 2.86
C TYR A 21 -10.26 11.65 2.94
N GLU A 22 -10.62 11.05 1.80
CA GLU A 22 -11.58 9.94 1.75
C GLU A 22 -11.12 8.74 2.58
N CYS A 23 -9.82 8.59 2.79
CA CYS A 23 -9.26 7.56 3.65
C CYS A 23 -9.25 7.96 5.13
N PHE A 24 -8.82 9.17 5.47
CA PHE A 24 -8.66 9.60 6.87
C PHE A 24 -9.96 10.03 7.56
N LYS A 25 -11.02 10.36 6.81
CA LYS A 25 -12.29 10.85 7.38
C LYS A 25 -13.00 9.87 8.32
N TYR A 26 -12.62 8.59 8.30
CA TYR A 26 -13.18 7.56 9.18
C TYR A 26 -12.41 7.42 10.50
N GLU A 27 -11.17 7.92 10.55
CA GLU A 27 -10.23 7.69 11.66
C GLU A 27 -10.36 8.74 12.77
N CYS A 28 -10.92 9.91 12.46
CA CYS A 28 -11.03 11.04 13.37
C CYS A 28 -12.25 11.91 13.05
N ASP A 29 -12.50 12.95 13.85
CA ASP A 29 -13.39 14.04 13.46
C ASP A 29 -12.58 14.98 12.55
N LEU A 30 -12.73 14.83 11.23
CA LEU A 30 -11.88 15.46 10.22
C LEU A 30 -12.59 16.66 9.57
N LEU A 31 -11.98 17.85 9.66
CA LEU A 31 -12.46 19.06 9.02
C LEU A 31 -11.51 19.50 7.90
N TYR A 32 -11.99 19.57 6.66
CA TYR A 32 -11.24 20.18 5.55
C TYR A 32 -11.27 21.71 5.65
N LEU A 33 -10.11 22.34 5.56
CA LEU A 33 -9.97 23.80 5.60
C LEU A 33 -10.05 24.40 4.19
N MET A 34 -10.94 25.38 4.02
CA MET A 34 -11.04 26.17 2.79
C MET A 34 -10.11 27.38 2.88
N LYS A 35 -9.43 27.70 1.78
CA LYS A 35 -8.49 28.85 1.75
C LYS A 35 -9.14 30.17 2.16
N SER A 36 -10.42 30.38 1.84
CA SER A 36 -11.13 31.63 2.13
C SER A 36 -11.63 31.76 3.58
N SER A 37 -11.70 30.68 4.35
CA SER A 37 -12.38 30.68 5.65
C SER A 37 -11.68 29.87 6.75
N TRP A 38 -10.47 29.35 6.49
CA TRP A 38 -9.72 28.50 7.42
C TRP A 38 -9.64 29.08 8.84
N ARG A 39 -9.52 30.41 8.99
CA ARG A 39 -9.39 31.06 10.29
C ARG A 39 -10.66 30.90 11.14
N ALA A 40 -11.83 31.16 10.56
CA ALA A 40 -13.11 30.98 11.23
C ALA A 40 -13.36 29.49 11.53
N GLN A 41 -13.02 28.62 10.57
CA GLN A 41 -13.14 27.17 10.74
C GLN A 41 -12.32 26.66 11.92
N ILE A 42 -11.06 27.09 12.08
CA ILE A 42 -10.23 26.70 13.23
C ILE A 42 -10.81 27.21 14.56
N GLN A 43 -11.30 28.46 14.58
CA GLN A 43 -11.88 29.05 15.79
C GLN A 43 -13.12 28.30 16.28
N GLU A 44 -13.99 27.90 15.36
CA GLU A 44 -15.21 27.15 15.67
C GLU A 44 -14.91 25.68 16.00
N PHE A 45 -14.06 25.04 15.20
CA PHE A 45 -13.83 23.60 15.31
C PHE A 45 -12.94 23.22 16.50
N GLN A 46 -11.95 24.07 16.81
CA GLN A 46 -10.93 23.85 17.83
C GLN A 46 -10.23 22.50 17.66
N PRO A 47 -9.41 22.34 16.59
CA PRO A 47 -8.71 21.10 16.32
C PRO A 47 -7.63 20.81 17.37
N ASP A 48 -7.38 19.52 17.62
CA ASP A 48 -6.27 19.06 18.45
C ASP A 48 -4.92 19.22 17.69
N PHE A 49 -4.94 19.10 16.36
CA PHE A 49 -3.80 19.43 15.49
C PHE A 49 -4.23 19.75 14.04
N LEU A 50 -3.34 20.40 13.29
CA LEU A 50 -3.45 20.64 11.86
C LEU A 50 -2.68 19.56 11.08
N PHE A 51 -3.33 18.92 10.11
CA PHE A 51 -2.73 17.89 9.24
C PHE A 51 -2.76 18.29 7.77
N VAL A 52 -1.59 18.54 7.19
CA VAL A 52 -1.45 18.96 5.79
C VAL A 52 -0.62 17.93 5.05
N GLU A 53 -1.03 17.52 3.85
CA GLU A 53 -0.17 16.71 2.99
C GLU A 53 0.49 17.54 1.89
N SER A 54 1.48 16.98 1.21
CA SER A 54 1.95 17.53 -0.07
C SER A 54 0.87 17.37 -1.15
N PHE A 55 0.36 18.50 -1.63
CA PHE A 55 -0.69 18.61 -2.64
C PHE A 55 -0.29 19.57 -3.76
N TRP A 56 -0.86 19.35 -4.94
CA TRP A 56 -0.75 20.26 -6.08
C TRP A 56 -1.86 21.31 -6.06
N ASN A 57 -3.09 20.85 -5.80
CA ASN A 57 -4.31 21.66 -5.89
C ASN A 57 -5.10 21.73 -4.56
N GLY A 58 -4.96 20.71 -3.70
CA GLY A 58 -5.91 20.45 -2.62
C GLY A 58 -7.22 19.88 -3.19
N MET A 59 -8.08 19.35 -2.31
CA MET A 59 -9.33 18.68 -2.73
C MET A 59 -10.28 19.58 -3.52
N ASP A 60 -10.45 20.82 -3.09
CA ASP A 60 -11.39 21.79 -3.67
C ASP A 60 -10.75 22.69 -4.73
N GLY A 61 -9.46 22.51 -4.98
CA GLY A 61 -8.67 23.34 -5.89
C GLY A 61 -8.34 24.74 -5.36
N SER A 62 -8.85 25.17 -4.20
CA SER A 62 -8.61 26.53 -3.70
C SER A 62 -7.17 26.75 -3.25
N TRP A 63 -6.45 25.66 -2.97
CA TRP A 63 -5.06 25.66 -2.51
C TRP A 63 -4.03 25.49 -3.63
N GLU A 64 -4.42 25.61 -4.90
CA GLU A 64 -3.52 25.45 -6.05
C GLU A 64 -2.16 26.16 -5.88
N ALA A 65 -1.10 25.36 -6.06
CA ALA A 65 0.30 25.73 -5.99
C ALA A 65 0.76 26.43 -4.69
N ASN A 66 -0.03 26.41 -3.61
CA ASN A 66 0.30 27.19 -2.41
C ASN A 66 1.50 26.65 -1.63
N ILE A 67 1.81 25.36 -1.73
CA ILE A 67 2.95 24.72 -1.05
C ILE A 67 4.02 24.16 -2.01
N VAL A 68 3.73 24.18 -3.31
CA VAL A 68 4.65 23.73 -4.37
C VAL A 68 5.63 24.86 -4.67
N ASP A 69 6.93 24.57 -4.62
CA ASP A 69 8.02 25.50 -4.85
C ASP A 69 7.84 26.81 -4.04
N MET A 70 7.35 26.65 -2.82
CA MET A 70 6.73 27.70 -2.02
C MET A 70 7.65 28.91 -1.82
N ASN A 71 7.11 30.10 -2.09
CA ASN A 71 7.64 31.38 -1.65
C ASN A 71 6.87 31.83 -0.41
N TYR A 72 7.59 32.27 0.63
CA TYR A 72 7.01 32.67 1.91
C TYR A 72 6.21 34.00 1.84
N LEU A 73 6.51 34.85 0.85
CA LEU A 73 5.86 36.16 0.72
C LEU A 73 4.35 36.00 0.39
N ASP A 74 3.51 36.57 1.25
CA ASP A 74 2.04 36.57 1.15
C ASP A 74 1.38 35.20 0.96
N ASN A 75 2.02 34.14 1.45
CA ASN A 75 1.52 32.77 1.33
C ASN A 75 0.42 32.45 2.37
N GLU A 76 -0.71 31.87 1.93
CA GLU A 76 -1.85 31.58 2.81
C GLU A 76 -1.59 30.41 3.77
N VAL A 77 -0.88 29.36 3.31
CA VAL A 77 -0.49 28.25 4.20
C VAL A 77 0.47 28.74 5.29
N ALA A 78 1.40 29.64 4.96
CA ALA A 78 2.27 30.25 5.97
C ALA A 78 1.49 31.06 7.02
N LYS A 79 0.46 31.83 6.61
CA LYS A 79 -0.43 32.55 7.54
C LYS A 79 -1.23 31.60 8.43
N LEU A 80 -1.74 30.51 7.86
CA LEU A 80 -2.44 29.46 8.59
C LEU A 80 -1.54 28.82 9.66
N ILE A 81 -0.33 28.41 9.30
CA ILE A 81 0.61 27.79 10.24
C ILE A 81 1.02 28.77 11.35
N SER A 82 1.32 30.02 11.01
CA SER A 82 1.60 31.07 12.01
C SER A 82 0.46 31.21 13.02
N TYR A 83 -0.80 31.19 12.53
CA TYR A 83 -1.97 31.28 13.40
C TYR A 83 -2.12 30.04 14.30
N CYS A 84 -1.89 28.83 13.77
CA CYS A 84 -1.90 27.61 14.56
C CYS A 84 -0.86 27.67 15.69
N ASN A 85 0.36 28.14 15.37
CA ASN A 85 1.44 28.30 16.34
C ASN A 85 1.08 29.30 17.44
N ASP A 86 0.47 30.45 17.09
CA ASP A 86 -0.01 31.45 18.06
C ASP A 86 -1.09 30.89 19.01
N MET A 87 -1.86 29.89 18.54
CA MET A 87 -2.90 29.21 19.32
C MET A 87 -2.43 27.92 20.01
N GLY A 88 -1.16 27.54 19.85
CA GLY A 88 -0.61 26.30 20.41
C GLY A 88 -1.13 25.02 19.76
N ILE A 89 -1.63 25.09 18.52
CA ILE A 89 -2.10 23.94 17.75
C ILE A 89 -0.91 23.30 17.05
N LYS A 90 -0.64 22.02 17.33
CA LYS A 90 0.44 21.25 16.69
C LYS A 90 0.22 21.18 15.17
N THR A 91 1.30 21.32 14.40
CA THR A 91 1.24 21.30 12.93
C THR A 91 2.00 20.09 12.36
N VAL A 92 1.31 19.32 11.51
CA VAL A 92 1.83 18.08 10.93
C VAL A 92 1.81 18.17 9.41
N PHE A 93 2.96 17.90 8.78
CA PHE A 93 3.09 17.79 7.33
C PHE A 93 3.37 16.35 6.90
N TRP A 94 2.63 15.82 5.92
CA TRP A 94 2.93 14.53 5.30
C TRP A 94 3.27 14.67 3.82
N ASN A 95 4.55 14.53 3.47
CA ASN A 95 4.98 14.54 2.08
C ASN A 95 4.78 13.15 1.45
N LYS A 96 3.67 13.02 0.71
CA LYS A 96 3.29 11.83 -0.06
C LYS A 96 3.92 11.75 -1.45
N GLU A 97 4.58 12.82 -1.88
CA GLU A 97 5.20 12.94 -3.19
C GLU A 97 6.72 12.65 -3.14
N ASP A 98 7.23 12.26 -1.98
CA ASP A 98 8.60 11.84 -1.77
C ASP A 98 8.86 10.42 -2.31
N PRO A 99 10.06 10.16 -2.85
CA PRO A 99 11.16 11.09 -3.03
C PRO A 99 11.16 12.02 -4.27
N PRO A 100 10.45 11.75 -5.39
CA PRO A 100 10.64 12.54 -6.62
C PRO A 100 10.44 14.05 -6.47
N ASN A 101 9.59 14.49 -5.55
CA ASN A 101 9.24 15.90 -5.38
C ASN A 101 9.72 16.52 -4.06
N TYR A 102 10.65 15.90 -3.34
CA TYR A 102 11.20 16.40 -2.07
C TYR A 102 11.49 17.91 -2.07
N TYR A 103 12.29 18.39 -3.02
CA TYR A 103 12.68 19.80 -3.10
C TYR A 103 11.53 20.76 -3.40
N ARG A 104 10.48 20.27 -4.06
CA ARG A 104 9.31 21.09 -4.39
C ARG A 104 8.49 21.41 -3.16
N PHE A 105 8.51 20.54 -2.16
CA PHE A 105 7.75 20.72 -0.92
C PHE A 105 8.62 21.09 0.29
N LEU A 106 9.96 21.12 0.13
CA LEU A 106 10.90 21.38 1.22
C LEU A 106 10.64 22.72 1.94
N ASN A 107 10.36 23.79 1.20
CA ASN A 107 10.09 25.10 1.82
C ASN A 107 8.81 25.12 2.66
N ALA A 108 7.80 24.34 2.25
CA ALA A 108 6.58 24.17 3.03
C ALA A 108 6.87 23.33 4.28
N ALA A 109 7.57 22.20 4.14
CA ALA A 109 7.93 21.31 5.25
C ALA A 109 8.64 22.04 6.40
N LYS A 110 9.50 23.02 6.10
CA LYS A 110 10.20 23.86 7.08
C LYS A 110 9.30 24.67 8.02
N LEU A 111 8.01 24.81 7.71
CA LEU A 111 7.07 25.57 8.54
C LEU A 111 6.40 24.71 9.63
N PHE A 112 6.45 23.38 9.54
CA PHE A 112 5.68 22.48 10.39
C PHE A 112 6.51 21.92 11.55
N ASP A 113 5.85 21.61 12.67
CA ASP A 113 6.48 21.05 13.88
C ASP A 113 6.90 19.57 13.70
N TYR A 114 6.10 18.83 12.93
CA TYR A 114 6.28 17.40 12.68
C TYR A 114 6.15 17.11 11.19
N VAL A 115 7.10 16.33 10.66
CA VAL A 115 7.13 15.96 9.24
C VAL A 115 7.09 14.44 9.07
N PHE A 116 6.21 13.97 8.21
CA PHE A 116 6.13 12.60 7.77
C PHE A 116 6.48 12.52 6.29
N THR A 117 7.16 11.47 5.88
CA THR A 117 7.52 11.22 4.48
C THR A 117 7.13 9.82 4.06
N THR A 118 6.70 9.61 2.82
CA THR A 118 6.44 8.26 2.30
C THR A 118 7.71 7.45 2.10
N ASP A 119 8.89 8.09 2.03
CA ASP A 119 10.19 7.44 1.82
C ASP A 119 11.10 7.63 3.03
N GLU A 120 11.35 6.56 3.78
CA GLU A 120 12.24 6.55 4.94
C GLU A 120 13.67 7.02 4.62
N LYS A 121 14.13 6.86 3.37
CA LYS A 121 15.42 7.39 2.93
C LYS A 121 15.45 8.91 2.85
N CYS A 122 14.29 9.58 2.90
CA CYS A 122 14.20 11.04 2.97
C CYS A 122 14.42 11.60 4.39
N ILE A 123 14.30 10.77 5.44
CA ILE A 123 14.42 11.21 6.83
C ILE A 123 15.75 11.92 7.11
N PRO A 124 16.94 11.39 6.72
CA PRO A 124 18.20 12.07 6.97
C PRO A 124 18.30 13.43 6.26
N TYR A 125 17.71 13.57 5.06
CA TYR A 125 17.72 14.84 4.33
C TYR A 125 16.82 15.88 5.01
N TYR A 126 15.62 15.48 5.45
CA TYR A 126 14.77 16.39 6.23
C TYR A 126 15.45 16.82 7.52
N LYS A 127 16.11 15.91 8.25
CA LYS A 127 16.82 16.26 9.50
C LYS A 127 17.88 17.33 9.25
N ARG A 128 18.66 17.17 8.18
CA ARG A 128 19.65 18.15 7.72
C ARG A 128 18.99 19.50 7.37
N ASP A 129 17.94 19.47 6.56
CA ASP A 129 17.38 20.67 5.94
C ASP A 129 16.42 21.46 6.85
N LEU A 130 15.82 20.80 7.86
CA LEU A 130 14.87 21.39 8.81
C LEU A 130 15.52 21.67 10.18
N GLY A 131 16.59 20.96 10.54
CA GLY A 131 17.33 21.19 11.79
C GLY A 131 16.67 20.62 13.05
N HIS A 132 15.74 19.68 12.92
CA HIS A 132 15.09 18.98 14.04
C HIS A 132 14.87 17.49 13.76
N ASP A 133 14.54 16.72 14.79
CA ASP A 133 14.40 15.26 14.71
C ASP A 133 12.96 14.74 14.58
N ASN A 134 11.97 15.63 14.60
CA ASN A 134 10.54 15.30 14.50
C ASN A 134 10.12 14.84 13.08
N ILE A 135 10.81 13.83 12.55
CA ILE A 135 10.67 13.36 11.18
C ILE A 135 10.58 11.83 11.16
N TRP A 136 9.51 11.29 10.56
CA TRP A 136 9.29 9.84 10.48
C TRP A 136 8.77 9.42 9.10
N SER A 137 8.86 8.12 8.82
CA SER A 137 8.23 7.53 7.65
C SER A 137 6.74 7.30 7.93
N LEU A 138 5.89 7.55 6.95
CA LEU A 138 4.47 7.21 6.99
C LEU A 138 4.07 6.66 5.62
N SER A 139 3.96 5.33 5.53
CA SER A 139 3.60 4.64 4.31
C SER A 139 2.12 4.85 3.97
N PHE A 140 1.76 4.70 2.70
CA PHE A 140 0.35 4.55 2.32
C PHE A 140 -0.30 3.32 2.98
N ALA A 141 -1.62 3.25 2.87
CA ALA A 141 -2.47 2.25 3.50
C ALA A 141 -3.78 2.06 2.73
N ALA A 142 -4.62 1.13 3.19
CA ALA A 142 -6.00 0.96 2.77
C ALA A 142 -6.98 1.45 3.84
N GLN A 143 -8.18 1.81 3.40
CA GLN A 143 -9.30 2.21 4.26
C GLN A 143 -10.42 1.16 4.13
N PRO A 144 -10.69 0.32 5.14
CA PRO A 144 -11.66 -0.77 5.05
C PRO A 144 -13.06 -0.34 4.59
N GLU A 145 -13.52 0.85 4.95
CA GLU A 145 -14.85 1.34 4.56
C GLU A 145 -15.04 1.46 3.03
N ILE A 146 -13.95 1.69 2.28
CA ILE A 146 -14.00 1.92 0.82
C ILE A 146 -13.16 0.92 0.01
N HIS A 147 -12.13 0.33 0.62
CA HIS A 147 -11.25 -0.69 0.07
C HIS A 147 -11.54 -2.04 0.74
N ASN A 148 -12.50 -2.76 0.19
CA ASN A 148 -12.97 -4.04 0.72
C ASN A 148 -13.50 -4.94 -0.41
N PRO A 149 -13.62 -6.26 -0.20
CA PRO A 149 -14.14 -7.19 -1.20
C PRO A 149 -15.68 -7.21 -1.28
N ILE A 150 -16.41 -6.43 -0.46
CA ILE A 150 -17.87 -6.51 -0.38
C ILE A 150 -18.52 -6.28 -1.75
N GLY A 151 -19.49 -7.14 -2.06
CA GLY A 151 -20.37 -7.04 -3.23
C GLY A 151 -19.79 -7.61 -4.52
N HIS A 152 -18.63 -8.26 -4.47
CA HIS A 152 -18.03 -8.94 -5.62
C HIS A 152 -17.45 -10.28 -5.17
N ASN A 153 -18.05 -11.38 -5.62
CA ASN A 153 -17.44 -12.68 -5.38
C ASN A 153 -16.10 -12.75 -6.13
N TYR A 154 -15.12 -13.42 -5.53
CA TYR A 154 -13.83 -13.64 -6.20
C TYR A 154 -14.03 -14.29 -7.58
N CYS A 155 -14.97 -15.22 -7.72
CA CYS A 155 -15.24 -15.92 -8.98
C CYS A 155 -15.81 -15.01 -10.08
N ASP A 156 -16.48 -13.92 -9.72
CA ASP A 156 -17.09 -12.97 -10.68
C ASP A 156 -16.10 -11.96 -11.23
N LYS A 157 -14.95 -11.80 -10.56
CA LYS A 157 -13.86 -10.94 -11.01
C LYS A 157 -13.23 -11.51 -12.29
N ASP A 158 -13.05 -10.68 -13.29
CA ASP A 158 -12.43 -11.05 -14.57
C ASP A 158 -11.53 -9.93 -15.10
N GLY A 159 -10.68 -10.25 -16.06
CA GLY A 159 -9.86 -9.29 -16.78
C GLY A 159 -8.65 -8.75 -16.02
N ILE A 160 -7.88 -7.98 -16.76
CA ILE A 160 -6.60 -7.42 -16.34
C ILE A 160 -6.67 -5.91 -16.55
N ALA A 161 -6.30 -5.14 -15.53
CA ALA A 161 -6.33 -3.69 -15.61
C ALA A 161 -4.97 -3.07 -15.30
N PHE A 162 -4.70 -1.94 -15.95
CA PHE A 162 -3.68 -1.00 -15.53
C PHE A 162 -4.35 0.35 -15.28
N ALA A 163 -4.01 1.01 -14.17
CA ALA A 163 -4.49 2.36 -13.88
C ALA A 163 -3.30 3.28 -13.58
N GLY A 164 -3.08 4.27 -14.44
CA GLY A 164 -1.95 5.18 -14.30
C GLY A 164 -1.58 5.88 -15.60
N SER A 165 -0.48 6.62 -15.55
CA SER A 165 -0.01 7.44 -16.66
C SER A 165 1.21 6.82 -17.34
N TRP A 166 1.31 7.08 -18.65
CA TRP A 166 2.55 6.95 -19.39
C TRP A 166 3.31 8.29 -19.30
N TYR A 167 4.63 8.26 -19.09
CA TYR A 167 5.46 9.46 -19.06
C TYR A 167 6.54 9.33 -20.14
N ASN A 168 6.44 10.09 -21.23
CA ASN A 168 7.43 10.03 -22.32
C ASN A 168 8.75 10.72 -21.97
N ASN A 169 8.70 11.72 -21.09
CA ASN A 169 9.80 12.64 -20.82
C ASN A 169 10.42 12.49 -19.41
N LYS A 170 10.22 11.34 -18.77
CA LYS A 170 10.86 10.95 -17.51
C LYS A 170 10.71 9.45 -17.25
N HIS A 171 11.49 8.94 -16.29
CA HIS A 171 11.43 7.56 -15.79
C HIS A 171 11.58 6.49 -16.88
N PHE A 172 12.64 6.56 -17.70
CA PHE A 172 12.83 5.65 -18.84
C PHE A 172 12.80 4.16 -18.45
N LEU A 173 13.44 3.74 -17.36
CA LEU A 173 13.35 2.35 -16.88
C LEU A 173 11.90 1.92 -16.59
N ARG A 174 11.09 2.82 -16.02
CA ARG A 174 9.65 2.58 -15.80
C ARG A 174 8.92 2.36 -17.11
N GLN A 175 9.29 3.04 -18.20
CA GLN A 175 8.67 2.83 -19.52
C GLN A 175 8.98 1.44 -20.07
N ILE A 176 10.23 0.96 -19.97
CA ILE A 176 10.61 -0.40 -20.39
C ILE A 176 9.83 -1.45 -19.59
N GLU A 177 9.80 -1.28 -18.27
CA GLU A 177 9.09 -2.16 -17.35
C GLU A 177 7.58 -2.16 -17.60
N MET A 178 7.00 -0.99 -17.81
CA MET A 178 5.58 -0.85 -18.16
C MET A 178 5.27 -1.52 -19.49
N LYS A 179 6.14 -1.37 -20.50
CA LYS A 179 6.01 -2.11 -21.76
C LYS A 179 6.07 -3.62 -21.54
N THR A 180 7.01 -4.10 -20.73
CA THR A 180 7.14 -5.53 -20.37
C THR A 180 5.86 -6.05 -19.70
N LEU A 181 5.25 -5.28 -18.80
CA LEU A 181 3.97 -5.61 -18.18
C LEU A 181 2.83 -5.65 -19.20
N LEU A 182 2.67 -4.60 -20.01
CA LEU A 182 1.55 -4.47 -20.94
C LEU A 182 1.65 -5.49 -22.08
N ASP A 183 2.82 -5.68 -22.67
CA ASP A 183 3.06 -6.65 -23.75
C ASP A 183 2.82 -8.09 -23.29
N GLY A 184 3.17 -8.39 -22.03
CA GLY A 184 2.92 -9.68 -21.42
C GLY A 184 1.44 -10.07 -21.33
N VAL A 185 0.52 -9.12 -21.54
CA VAL A 185 -0.94 -9.33 -21.41
C VAL A 185 -1.76 -8.94 -22.65
N LEU A 186 -1.13 -8.61 -23.77
CA LEU A 186 -1.87 -8.14 -24.97
C LEU A 186 -2.79 -9.21 -25.59
N GLU A 187 -2.57 -10.48 -25.25
CA GLU A 187 -3.41 -11.62 -25.65
C GLU A 187 -4.65 -11.81 -24.73
N ASP A 188 -4.71 -11.07 -23.62
CA ASP A 188 -5.78 -11.12 -22.60
C ASP A 188 -6.70 -9.89 -22.67
N THR A 189 -7.76 -9.87 -21.86
CA THR A 189 -8.71 -8.73 -21.74
C THR A 189 -8.12 -7.57 -20.92
N LEU A 190 -7.05 -6.94 -21.45
CA LEU A 190 -6.43 -5.76 -20.86
C LEU A 190 -7.32 -4.51 -20.98
N ILE A 191 -7.46 -3.78 -19.88
CA ILE A 191 -8.02 -2.42 -19.82
C ILE A 191 -7.01 -1.45 -19.22
N ILE A 192 -6.79 -0.32 -19.88
CA ILE A 192 -5.94 0.79 -19.40
C ILE A 192 -6.83 1.96 -19.01
N TYR A 193 -6.88 2.28 -17.72
CA TYR A 193 -7.49 3.50 -17.20
C TYR A 193 -6.44 4.61 -17.15
N ASP A 194 -6.41 5.45 -18.18
CA ASP A 194 -5.50 6.60 -18.24
C ASP A 194 -6.05 7.79 -17.44
N ARG A 195 -5.31 8.19 -16.40
CA ARG A 195 -5.66 9.36 -15.58
C ARG A 195 -5.67 10.66 -16.38
N ASN A 196 -4.88 10.73 -17.44
CA ASN A 196 -4.69 11.93 -18.24
C ASN A 196 -5.53 11.89 -19.53
N TYR A 197 -6.45 10.94 -19.69
CA TYR A 197 -7.21 10.71 -20.92
C TYR A 197 -7.78 12.02 -21.53
N ASN A 198 -8.34 12.89 -20.69
CA ASN A 198 -8.93 14.17 -21.12
C ASN A 198 -7.90 15.28 -21.39
N GLU A 199 -6.66 15.12 -20.92
CA GLU A 199 -5.56 16.09 -21.01
C GLU A 199 -4.56 15.78 -22.14
N ILE A 200 -4.64 14.59 -22.76
CA ILE A 200 -3.73 14.14 -23.84
C ILE A 200 -3.71 15.13 -25.02
N GLN A 201 -4.81 15.84 -25.30
CA GLN A 201 -4.84 16.83 -26.38
C GLN A 201 -3.92 18.03 -26.14
N GLN A 202 -3.46 18.23 -24.90
CA GLN A 202 -2.65 19.37 -24.50
C GLN A 202 -1.15 19.04 -24.46
N THR A 203 -0.76 17.77 -24.44
CA THR A 203 0.65 17.36 -24.43
C THR A 203 0.89 15.92 -24.89
N ASP A 204 1.89 15.74 -25.76
CA ASP A 204 2.38 14.40 -26.12
C ASP A 204 3.17 13.73 -24.98
N ASN A 205 3.57 14.46 -23.94
CA ASN A 205 4.41 13.92 -22.85
C ASN A 205 3.72 12.84 -22.01
N LEU A 206 2.39 12.79 -22.03
CA LEU A 206 1.58 11.88 -21.21
C LEU A 206 0.87 10.80 -22.02
N LYS A 207 1.06 10.79 -23.34
CA LYS A 207 0.34 9.94 -24.26
C LYS A 207 0.95 8.54 -24.32
N PHE A 208 0.11 7.53 -24.17
CA PHE A 208 0.49 6.13 -24.36
C PHE A 208 0.93 5.84 -25.81
N PRO A 209 1.87 4.89 -26.02
CA PRO A 209 2.23 4.38 -27.35
C PRO A 209 1.03 3.88 -28.18
N LYS A 210 1.18 3.90 -29.52
CA LYS A 210 0.09 3.61 -30.48
C LYS A 210 -0.46 2.20 -30.32
N GLU A 211 0.40 1.23 -30.02
CA GLU A 211 0.04 -0.16 -29.81
C GLU A 211 -0.93 -0.38 -28.64
N TYR A 212 -0.95 0.51 -27.65
CA TYR A 212 -1.83 0.38 -26.48
C TYR A 212 -3.14 1.13 -26.61
N GLN A 213 -3.31 1.97 -27.63
CA GLN A 213 -4.46 2.87 -27.76
C GLN A 213 -5.81 2.15 -27.81
N LEU A 214 -5.85 0.93 -28.35
CA LEU A 214 -7.07 0.11 -28.43
C LEU A 214 -7.52 -0.45 -27.07
N TYR A 215 -6.65 -0.43 -26.06
CA TYR A 215 -6.94 -0.93 -24.71
C TYR A 215 -7.25 0.19 -23.72
N ILE A 216 -7.16 1.46 -24.16
CA ILE A 216 -7.38 2.63 -23.29
C ILE A 216 -8.87 2.91 -23.17
N GLU A 217 -9.33 2.94 -21.93
CA GLU A 217 -10.65 3.41 -21.53
C GLU A 217 -10.55 4.83 -20.94
N LYS A 218 -11.71 5.43 -20.68
CA LYS A 218 -11.80 6.76 -20.06
C LYS A 218 -11.09 6.85 -18.70
N SER A 219 -10.69 8.06 -18.33
CA SER A 219 -10.26 8.36 -16.96
C SER A 219 -11.38 8.06 -15.97
N LEU A 220 -11.07 7.38 -14.87
CA LEU A 220 -12.03 7.11 -13.81
C LEU A 220 -11.90 8.14 -12.68
N THR A 221 -13.06 8.58 -12.18
CA THR A 221 -13.15 9.27 -10.89
C THR A 221 -12.69 8.34 -9.75
N TYR A 222 -12.43 8.89 -8.56
CA TYR A 222 -12.02 8.05 -7.44
C TYR A 222 -13.07 6.98 -7.09
N SER A 223 -14.35 7.34 -7.06
CA SER A 223 -15.43 6.38 -6.79
C SER A 223 -15.52 5.29 -7.85
N GLU A 224 -15.30 5.62 -9.13
CA GLU A 224 -15.26 4.61 -10.21
C GLU A 224 -14.03 3.72 -10.09
N MET A 225 -12.87 4.25 -9.69
CA MET A 225 -11.65 3.46 -9.44
C MET A 225 -11.87 2.42 -8.32
N LEU A 226 -12.57 2.77 -7.25
CA LEU A 226 -12.91 1.84 -6.17
C LEU A 226 -13.76 0.65 -6.70
N GLN A 227 -14.66 0.90 -7.64
CA GLN A 227 -15.42 -0.18 -8.29
C GLN A 227 -14.53 -1.00 -9.23
N ALA A 228 -13.60 -0.36 -9.95
CA ALA A 228 -12.63 -1.05 -10.79
C ALA A 228 -11.75 -2.02 -9.99
N TYR A 229 -11.30 -1.62 -8.79
CA TYR A 229 -10.55 -2.50 -7.86
C TYR A 229 -11.32 -3.75 -7.48
N LYS A 230 -12.66 -3.67 -7.41
CA LYS A 230 -13.50 -4.82 -7.10
C LYS A 230 -13.83 -5.67 -8.31
N LYS A 231 -13.91 -5.06 -9.50
CA LYS A 231 -14.30 -5.71 -10.75
C LYS A 231 -13.19 -6.58 -11.37
N HIS A 232 -11.96 -6.05 -11.44
CA HIS A 232 -10.88 -6.72 -12.17
C HIS A 232 -10.20 -7.80 -11.33
N LYS A 233 -9.84 -8.92 -11.95
CA LYS A 233 -9.11 -10.00 -11.25
C LYS A 233 -7.68 -9.60 -10.94
N VAL A 234 -6.99 -8.99 -11.89
CA VAL A 234 -5.57 -8.62 -11.81
C VAL A 234 -5.37 -7.16 -12.13
N PHE A 235 -4.52 -6.49 -11.36
CA PHE A 235 -3.98 -5.18 -11.69
C PHE A 235 -2.47 -5.23 -11.91
N LEU A 236 -2.02 -4.56 -12.96
CA LEU A 236 -0.61 -4.34 -13.25
C LEU A 236 -0.13 -3.09 -12.53
N ASN A 237 0.98 -3.19 -11.79
CA ASN A 237 1.61 -2.09 -11.08
C ASN A 237 3.05 -1.88 -11.58
N VAL A 238 3.40 -0.62 -11.88
CA VAL A 238 4.75 -0.25 -12.27
C VAL A 238 5.29 0.80 -11.31
N ASN A 239 6.54 0.62 -10.86
CA ASN A 239 7.15 1.48 -9.86
C ASN A 239 8.12 2.49 -10.47
N SER A 240 8.11 3.72 -9.94
CA SER A 240 9.13 4.75 -10.26
C SER A 240 10.21 4.83 -9.19
N VAL A 241 9.87 4.41 -7.97
CA VAL A 241 10.74 4.34 -6.80
C VAL A 241 10.92 2.86 -6.50
N ARG A 242 12.16 2.37 -6.60
CA ARG A 242 12.46 0.94 -6.60
C ARG A 242 13.20 0.50 -5.35
N ASP A 243 14.02 1.40 -4.83
CA ASP A 243 14.96 1.14 -3.75
C ASP A 243 14.46 1.61 -2.39
N SER A 244 13.23 2.13 -2.29
CA SER A 244 12.62 2.51 -1.00
C SER A 244 11.90 1.32 -0.37
N ASP A 245 12.22 1.05 0.89
CA ASP A 245 11.50 0.06 1.69
C ASP A 245 10.10 0.54 2.05
N SER A 246 9.85 1.85 2.17
CA SER A 246 8.55 2.41 2.54
C SER A 246 7.69 2.94 1.38
N MET A 247 8.30 3.41 0.29
CA MET A 247 7.59 4.09 -0.80
C MET A 247 7.32 3.20 -2.01
N PHE A 248 6.03 2.95 -2.26
CA PHE A 248 5.48 2.46 -3.51
C PHE A 248 4.01 2.90 -3.65
N SER A 249 3.40 2.62 -4.81
CA SER A 249 2.04 3.08 -5.12
C SER A 249 1.01 2.66 -4.06
N ARG A 250 0.22 3.62 -3.56
CA ARG A 250 -0.91 3.37 -2.67
C ARG A 250 -1.89 2.31 -3.18
N ARG A 251 -2.01 2.19 -4.51
CA ARG A 251 -2.91 1.23 -5.17
C ARG A 251 -2.61 -0.21 -4.78
N VAL A 252 -1.36 -0.55 -4.45
CA VAL A 252 -1.01 -1.92 -4.04
C VAL A 252 -1.82 -2.31 -2.79
N TYR A 253 -1.89 -1.43 -1.79
CA TYR A 253 -2.69 -1.65 -0.60
C TYR A 253 -4.19 -1.69 -0.91
N GLU A 254 -4.66 -0.72 -1.71
CA GLU A 254 -6.07 -0.54 -2.04
C GLU A 254 -6.64 -1.73 -2.83
N ILE A 255 -5.90 -2.24 -3.81
CA ILE A 255 -6.29 -3.37 -4.66
C ILE A 255 -6.31 -4.68 -3.86
N LEU A 256 -5.26 -4.93 -3.06
CA LEU A 256 -5.18 -6.14 -2.23
C LEU A 256 -6.31 -6.16 -1.19
N ALA A 257 -6.61 -5.03 -0.56
CA ALA A 257 -7.74 -4.88 0.36
C ALA A 257 -9.10 -5.13 -0.31
N SER A 258 -9.21 -4.88 -1.61
CA SER A 258 -10.41 -5.17 -2.42
C SER A 258 -10.48 -6.62 -2.93
N GLY A 259 -9.55 -7.48 -2.52
CA GLY A 259 -9.52 -8.90 -2.89
C GLY A 259 -9.12 -9.19 -4.33
N SER A 260 -8.43 -8.24 -4.98
CA SER A 260 -7.87 -8.42 -6.32
C SER A 260 -6.35 -8.56 -6.27
N HIS A 261 -5.78 -9.15 -7.32
CA HIS A 261 -4.36 -9.43 -7.41
C HIS A 261 -3.58 -8.24 -7.94
N VAL A 262 -2.33 -8.11 -7.51
CA VAL A 262 -1.38 -7.14 -8.07
C VAL A 262 -0.20 -7.92 -8.65
N ILE A 263 0.17 -7.63 -9.90
CA ILE A 263 1.44 -8.05 -10.49
C ILE A 263 2.29 -6.80 -10.64
N SER A 264 3.49 -6.80 -10.09
CA SER A 264 4.30 -5.58 -10.00
C SER A 264 5.68 -5.73 -10.64
N THR A 265 6.20 -4.65 -11.22
CA THR A 265 7.66 -4.55 -11.44
C THR A 265 8.40 -4.35 -10.12
N TYR A 266 9.73 -4.44 -10.18
CA TYR A 266 10.58 -4.44 -9.00
C TYR A 266 10.37 -3.22 -8.10
N SER A 267 10.18 -3.49 -6.81
CA SER A 267 10.26 -2.54 -5.70
C SER A 267 10.65 -3.33 -4.46
N ILE A 268 11.69 -2.90 -3.75
CA ILE A 268 12.15 -3.57 -2.53
C ILE A 268 11.06 -3.55 -1.44
N GLY A 269 10.32 -2.44 -1.32
CA GLY A 269 9.20 -2.33 -0.39
C GLY A 269 8.08 -3.34 -0.67
N ILE A 270 7.71 -3.54 -1.94
CA ILE A 270 6.69 -4.55 -2.30
C ILE A 270 7.22 -5.97 -2.08
N LEU A 271 8.47 -6.24 -2.51
CA LEU A 271 9.10 -7.54 -2.35
C LEU A 271 9.17 -7.99 -0.89
N ASN A 272 9.52 -7.06 0.01
CA ASN A 272 9.67 -7.35 1.43
C ASN A 272 8.32 -7.48 2.14
N ARG A 273 7.37 -6.58 1.87
CA ARG A 273 6.06 -6.54 2.58
C ARG A 273 5.07 -7.57 2.07
N PHE A 274 5.03 -7.81 0.76
CA PHE A 274 4.04 -8.69 0.13
C PHE A 274 4.67 -9.94 -0.47
N LYS A 275 5.72 -10.45 0.19
CA LYS A 275 6.43 -11.65 -0.23
C LYS A 275 5.48 -12.84 -0.38
N GLY A 276 5.51 -13.45 -1.56
CA GLY A 276 4.63 -14.59 -1.88
C GLY A 276 3.17 -14.22 -2.16
N ILE A 277 2.77 -12.96 -2.01
CA ILE A 277 1.43 -12.44 -2.31
C ILE A 277 1.44 -11.67 -3.63
N VAL A 278 2.40 -10.76 -3.82
CA VAL A 278 2.53 -9.93 -5.04
C VAL A 278 3.73 -10.43 -5.84
N PRO A 279 3.55 -11.08 -7.01
CA PRO A 279 4.66 -11.50 -7.85
C PRO A 279 5.40 -10.28 -8.41
N ILE A 280 6.72 -10.31 -8.26
CA ILE A 280 7.64 -9.36 -8.90
C ILE A 280 8.10 -9.95 -10.23
N VAL A 281 7.83 -9.25 -11.33
CA VAL A 281 8.10 -9.72 -12.70
C VAL A 281 9.23 -8.93 -13.34
N TYR A 282 10.02 -9.61 -14.18
CA TYR A 282 11.21 -9.05 -14.84
C TYR A 282 11.14 -9.17 -16.37
N SER A 283 10.22 -9.98 -16.89
CA SER A 283 10.02 -10.26 -18.31
C SER A 283 8.56 -10.53 -18.65
N GLU A 284 8.19 -10.44 -19.93
CA GLU A 284 6.84 -10.80 -20.43
C GLU A 284 6.49 -12.26 -20.09
N SER A 285 7.47 -13.17 -20.10
CA SER A 285 7.25 -14.57 -19.71
C SER A 285 6.90 -14.71 -18.23
N ASP A 286 7.48 -13.89 -17.35
CA ASP A 286 7.11 -13.89 -15.93
C ASP A 286 5.68 -13.38 -15.75
N VAL A 287 5.30 -12.34 -16.52
CA VAL A 287 3.94 -11.78 -16.54
C VAL A 287 2.93 -12.86 -16.96
N LYS A 288 3.15 -13.51 -18.11
CA LYS A 288 2.30 -14.60 -18.61
C LYS A 288 2.19 -15.74 -17.61
N LYS A 289 3.30 -16.11 -16.95
CA LYS A 289 3.30 -17.16 -15.93
C LYS A 289 2.44 -16.77 -14.71
N ALA A 290 2.64 -15.58 -14.16
CA ALA A 290 1.88 -15.10 -13.00
C ALA A 290 0.38 -15.00 -13.29
N ILE A 291 0.01 -14.51 -14.47
CA ILE A 291 -1.40 -14.43 -14.91
C ILE A 291 -1.99 -15.82 -15.05
N LYS A 292 -1.27 -16.74 -15.68
CA LYS A 292 -1.73 -18.12 -15.83
C LYS A 292 -1.98 -18.79 -14.48
N GLU A 293 -1.08 -18.60 -13.51
CA GLU A 293 -1.26 -19.11 -12.13
C GLU A 293 -2.52 -18.52 -11.47
N ILE A 294 -2.80 -17.23 -11.63
CA ILE A 294 -3.98 -16.58 -11.03
C ILE A 294 -5.29 -16.97 -11.74
N LEU A 295 -5.30 -16.98 -13.07
CA LEU A 295 -6.52 -17.12 -13.87
C LEU A 295 -6.95 -18.58 -14.06
N LEU A 296 -5.99 -19.51 -14.18
CA LEU A 296 -6.31 -20.93 -14.41
C LEU A 296 -6.51 -21.70 -13.11
N ASP A 297 -5.77 -21.37 -12.05
CA ASP A 297 -5.92 -22.01 -10.73
C ASP A 297 -6.75 -21.12 -9.80
N LYS A 298 -8.07 -21.35 -9.83
CA LYS A 298 -9.03 -20.57 -9.03
C LYS A 298 -8.79 -20.70 -7.53
N ASP A 299 -8.38 -21.88 -7.05
CA ASP A 299 -8.14 -22.10 -5.62
C ASP A 299 -6.88 -21.37 -5.16
N PHE A 300 -5.78 -21.49 -5.90
CA PHE A 300 -4.57 -20.71 -5.66
C PHE A 300 -4.89 -19.20 -5.62
N GLY A 301 -5.62 -18.71 -6.62
CA GLY A 301 -6.03 -17.31 -6.69
C GLY A 301 -6.89 -16.84 -5.52
N LYS A 302 -7.88 -17.65 -5.07
CA LYS A 302 -8.70 -17.34 -3.88
C LYS A 302 -7.82 -17.24 -2.63
N LYS A 303 -6.96 -18.22 -2.38
CA LYS A 303 -6.08 -18.27 -1.20
C LYS A 303 -5.10 -17.10 -1.15
N ILE A 304 -4.47 -16.76 -2.28
CA ILE A 304 -3.59 -15.59 -2.38
C ILE A 304 -4.36 -14.29 -2.14
N SER A 305 -5.58 -14.16 -2.67
CA SER A 305 -6.42 -12.97 -2.45
C SER A 305 -6.71 -12.76 -0.95
N ILE A 306 -7.10 -13.82 -0.24
CA ILE A 306 -7.34 -13.76 1.21
C ILE A 306 -6.05 -13.42 1.98
N ARG A 307 -4.90 -14.00 1.60
CA ARG A 307 -3.61 -13.62 2.20
C ARG A 307 -3.29 -12.14 1.98
N GLY A 308 -3.58 -11.60 0.80
CA GLY A 308 -3.42 -10.18 0.49
C GLY A 308 -4.30 -9.26 1.34
N ILE A 309 -5.59 -9.58 1.47
CA ILE A 309 -6.51 -8.86 2.35
C ILE A 309 -5.99 -8.89 3.79
N ARG A 310 -5.64 -10.09 4.29
CA ARG A 310 -5.16 -10.29 5.67
C ARG A 310 -3.89 -9.49 5.97
N GLU A 311 -2.92 -9.51 5.05
CA GLU A 311 -1.66 -8.75 5.21
C GLU A 311 -1.93 -7.24 5.31
N VAL A 312 -2.78 -6.71 4.42
CA VAL A 312 -3.14 -5.29 4.45
C VAL A 312 -3.91 -4.93 5.72
N TYR A 313 -4.88 -5.73 6.13
CA TYR A 313 -5.70 -5.43 7.31
C TYR A 313 -4.92 -5.53 8.61
N LYS A 314 -3.94 -6.44 8.68
CA LYS A 314 -3.09 -6.62 9.86
C LYS A 314 -2.12 -5.46 10.09
N GLN A 315 -1.59 -4.83 9.03
CA GLN A 315 -0.45 -3.91 9.16
C GLN A 315 -0.58 -2.58 8.41
N HIS A 316 -1.50 -2.49 7.45
CA HIS A 316 -1.53 -1.40 6.47
C HIS A 316 -2.89 -0.71 6.30
N LEU A 317 -3.57 -0.45 7.42
CA LEU A 317 -4.79 0.36 7.47
C LEU A 317 -4.49 1.83 7.82
N TYR A 318 -5.34 2.75 7.36
CA TYR A 318 -5.22 4.17 7.72
C TYR A 318 -5.45 4.42 9.21
N SER A 319 -6.17 3.55 9.91
CA SER A 319 -6.23 3.53 11.37
C SER A 319 -4.85 3.35 12.00
N HIS A 320 -4.00 2.48 11.46
CA HIS A 320 -2.62 2.31 11.91
C HIS A 320 -1.80 3.58 11.66
N ARG A 321 -1.99 4.24 10.51
CA ARG A 321 -1.29 5.49 10.17
C ARG A 321 -1.71 6.65 11.06
N MET A 322 -3.01 6.80 11.34
CA MET A 322 -3.50 7.78 12.28
C MET A 322 -2.92 7.52 13.68
N ASN A 323 -2.93 6.28 14.15
CA ASN A 323 -2.35 5.92 15.45
C ASN A 323 -0.85 6.22 15.53
N GLU A 324 -0.11 5.98 14.45
CA GLU A 324 1.30 6.34 14.35
C GLU A 324 1.48 7.86 14.44
N ILE A 325 0.70 8.66 13.70
CA ILE A 325 0.74 10.12 13.79
C ILE A 325 0.49 10.56 15.24
N LEU A 326 -0.62 10.13 15.84
CA LEU A 326 -1.02 10.51 17.21
C LEU A 326 0.06 10.19 18.25
N GLU A 327 0.72 9.03 18.12
CA GLU A 327 1.82 8.63 19.00
C GLU A 327 3.02 9.56 18.88
N ARG A 328 3.46 9.87 17.65
CA ARG A 328 4.64 10.70 17.41
C ARG A 328 4.42 12.15 17.85
N ILE A 329 3.21 12.65 17.72
CA ILE A 329 2.87 14.03 18.08
C ILE A 329 2.39 14.16 19.53
N ASP A 330 2.38 13.08 20.32
CA ASP A 330 1.92 13.06 21.71
C ASP A 330 0.49 13.62 21.86
N VAL A 331 -0.43 13.04 21.09
CA VAL A 331 -1.89 13.26 21.22
C VAL A 331 -2.52 11.94 21.65
N GLU A 332 -3.35 11.99 22.69
CA GLU A 332 -3.94 10.79 23.29
C GLU A 332 -4.76 10.01 22.25
N LYS A 333 -4.42 8.72 22.12
CA LYS A 333 -5.06 7.81 21.18
C LYS A 333 -6.47 7.47 21.67
N SER A 334 -7.44 7.48 20.76
CA SER A 334 -8.76 6.88 20.99
C SER A 334 -8.84 5.44 20.46
N VAL A 335 -7.78 4.65 20.62
CA VAL A 335 -7.74 3.27 20.11
C VAL A 335 -8.47 2.37 21.10
N ILE A 336 -9.54 1.72 20.62
CA ILE A 336 -10.20 0.66 21.35
C ILE A 336 -9.70 -0.65 20.75
N GLU A 337 -8.69 -1.24 21.40
CA GLU A 337 -8.37 -2.64 21.17
C GLU A 337 -9.60 -3.46 21.56
N ARG A 338 -10.02 -4.36 20.66
CA ARG A 338 -11.26 -5.12 20.85
C ARG A 338 -10.93 -6.47 21.46
N ASN A 339 -11.53 -6.80 22.59
CA ASN A 339 -11.32 -8.10 23.23
C ASN A 339 -12.31 -9.13 22.71
N ILE A 340 -11.83 -10.33 22.36
CA ILE A 340 -12.65 -11.47 21.95
C ILE A 340 -12.70 -12.49 23.08
N LEU A 341 -13.87 -12.71 23.67
CA LEU A 341 -14.11 -13.83 24.57
C LEU A 341 -14.41 -15.09 23.76
N VAL A 342 -13.56 -16.11 23.90
CA VAL A 342 -13.80 -17.45 23.37
C VAL A 342 -14.44 -18.31 24.44
N VAL A 343 -15.54 -18.95 24.10
CA VAL A 343 -16.26 -19.88 24.99
C VAL A 343 -16.20 -21.30 24.43
N GLY A 344 -15.83 -22.26 25.25
CA GLY A 344 -15.97 -23.68 24.94
C GLY A 344 -16.94 -24.37 25.89
N PHE A 345 -17.64 -25.39 25.41
CA PHE A 345 -18.45 -26.28 26.25
C PHE A 345 -17.95 -27.70 26.07
N ILE A 346 -17.63 -28.37 27.18
CA ILE A 346 -16.96 -29.68 27.15
C ILE A 346 -17.54 -30.65 28.17
N ASN A 347 -17.44 -31.94 27.86
CA ASN A 347 -17.89 -33.06 28.70
C ASN A 347 -16.74 -33.94 29.19
N SER A 348 -15.55 -33.83 28.58
CA SER A 348 -14.38 -34.64 28.89
C SER A 348 -13.08 -33.82 28.85
N TYR A 349 -12.03 -34.35 29.47
CA TYR A 349 -10.70 -33.73 29.45
C TYR A 349 -10.14 -33.56 28.02
N ASP A 350 -10.32 -34.55 27.14
CA ASP A 350 -9.80 -34.50 25.77
C ASP A 350 -10.46 -33.40 24.92
N GLU A 351 -11.75 -33.15 25.16
CA GLU A 351 -12.48 -32.03 24.54
C GLU A 351 -11.93 -30.68 25.02
N ALA A 352 -11.65 -30.56 26.32
CA ALA A 352 -11.04 -29.36 26.90
C ALA A 352 -9.66 -29.08 26.29
N VAL A 353 -8.84 -30.12 26.12
CA VAL A 353 -7.53 -30.02 25.45
C VAL A 353 -7.70 -29.53 24.01
N THR A 354 -8.64 -30.10 23.25
CA THR A 354 -8.89 -29.72 21.85
C THR A 354 -9.29 -28.24 21.70
N VAL A 355 -10.19 -27.76 22.57
CA VAL A 355 -10.59 -26.34 22.59
C VAL A 355 -9.41 -25.44 22.99
N PHE A 356 -8.64 -25.84 23.99
CA PHE A 356 -7.47 -25.09 24.45
C PHE A 356 -6.40 -24.97 23.36
N GLU A 357 -6.10 -26.05 22.63
CA GLU A 357 -5.19 -26.04 21.48
C GLU A 357 -5.71 -25.14 20.36
N SER A 358 -7.00 -25.20 20.04
CA SER A 358 -7.64 -24.34 19.04
C SER A 358 -7.54 -22.87 19.41
N PHE A 359 -7.79 -22.53 20.69
CA PHE A 359 -7.64 -21.18 21.22
C PHE A 359 -6.20 -20.68 21.13
N ASN A 360 -5.23 -21.48 21.60
CA ASN A 360 -3.82 -21.09 21.59
C ASN A 360 -3.27 -20.90 20.18
N ARG A 361 -3.78 -21.65 19.19
CA ARG A 361 -3.40 -21.52 17.79
C ARG A 361 -3.76 -20.16 17.17
N GLN A 362 -4.77 -19.45 17.70
CA GLN A 362 -5.25 -18.21 17.08
C GLN A 362 -4.18 -17.10 17.08
N SER A 363 -3.99 -16.40 15.96
CA SER A 363 -3.03 -15.30 15.85
C SER A 363 -3.55 -13.96 16.38
N TYR A 364 -4.86 -13.87 16.67
CA TYR A 364 -5.46 -12.68 17.30
C TYR A 364 -4.91 -12.48 18.72
N PRO A 365 -4.33 -11.31 19.05
CA PRO A 365 -3.64 -11.11 20.33
C PRO A 365 -4.61 -10.93 21.51
N ASN A 366 -5.71 -10.19 21.32
CA ASN A 366 -6.57 -9.72 22.39
C ASN A 366 -7.76 -10.66 22.59
N LYS A 367 -7.48 -11.85 23.12
CA LYS A 367 -8.46 -12.92 23.30
C LYS A 367 -8.39 -13.52 24.71
N GLU A 368 -9.55 -13.85 25.25
CA GLU A 368 -9.70 -14.57 26.51
C GLU A 368 -10.44 -15.89 26.29
N LEU A 369 -10.21 -16.88 27.14
CA LEU A 369 -10.86 -18.19 27.05
C LEU A 369 -11.56 -18.51 28.36
N ILE A 370 -12.81 -18.93 28.24
CA ILE A 370 -13.53 -19.63 29.29
C ILE A 370 -14.08 -20.95 28.75
N ILE A 371 -13.89 -22.02 29.50
CA ILE A 371 -14.41 -23.34 29.16
C ILE A 371 -15.41 -23.72 30.23
N PHE A 372 -16.61 -24.09 29.81
CA PHE A 372 -17.64 -24.60 30.70
C PHE A 372 -17.67 -26.12 30.67
N ASN A 373 -17.47 -26.72 31.84
CA ASN A 373 -17.62 -28.15 32.01
C ASN A 373 -19.09 -28.46 32.30
N VAL A 374 -19.72 -29.12 31.33
CA VAL A 374 -21.15 -29.47 31.34
C VAL A 374 -21.37 -30.96 31.62
N GLY A 375 -20.25 -31.71 31.70
CA GLY A 375 -20.20 -33.14 32.01
C GLY A 375 -20.16 -33.46 33.51
N ILE A 376 -20.17 -34.76 33.81
CA ILE A 376 -20.14 -35.28 35.18
C ILE A 376 -18.71 -35.24 35.76
N GLU A 377 -17.70 -35.35 34.90
CA GLU A 377 -16.30 -35.36 35.30
C GLU A 377 -15.90 -34.08 36.03
N ASN A 378 -15.03 -34.20 37.02
CA ASN A 378 -14.41 -33.03 37.64
C ASN A 378 -13.09 -32.76 36.91
N ILE A 379 -13.07 -31.71 36.09
CA ILE A 379 -11.92 -31.32 35.29
C ILE A 379 -11.26 -30.13 35.98
N GLU A 380 -10.10 -30.38 36.58
CA GLU A 380 -9.28 -29.35 37.22
C GLU A 380 -8.25 -28.83 36.22
N MET A 381 -8.64 -27.81 35.46
CA MET A 381 -7.77 -27.06 34.54
C MET A 381 -8.03 -25.56 34.70
N ASP A 382 -6.98 -24.75 34.56
CA ASP A 382 -7.13 -23.31 34.51
C ASP A 382 -8.12 -22.91 33.42
N ARG A 383 -9.03 -21.98 33.72
CA ARG A 383 -10.10 -21.47 32.84
C ARG A 383 -11.28 -22.44 32.59
N VAL A 384 -11.26 -23.64 33.18
CA VAL A 384 -12.45 -24.52 33.20
C VAL A 384 -13.32 -24.17 34.41
N VAL A 385 -14.58 -23.83 34.13
CA VAL A 385 -15.57 -23.44 35.15
C VAL A 385 -16.71 -24.45 35.13
N LYS A 386 -16.98 -25.05 36.29
CA LYS A 386 -18.17 -25.87 36.52
C LYS A 386 -19.25 -25.01 37.16
N THR A 387 -20.31 -24.71 36.42
CA THR A 387 -21.44 -23.89 36.87
C THR A 387 -22.66 -24.17 36.02
N ASP A 388 -23.86 -24.05 36.59
CA ASP A 388 -25.10 -24.08 35.83
C ASP A 388 -25.56 -22.67 35.42
N SER A 389 -24.80 -21.62 35.79
CA SER A 389 -25.13 -20.19 35.58
C SER A 389 -24.19 -19.53 34.57
N TYR A 390 -24.10 -20.10 33.38
CA TYR A 390 -23.19 -19.67 32.30
C TYR A 390 -23.37 -18.18 31.93
N GLU A 391 -24.62 -17.72 31.78
CA GLU A 391 -24.94 -16.32 31.44
C GLU A 391 -24.27 -15.34 32.38
N LYS A 392 -24.35 -15.62 33.69
CA LYS A 392 -23.83 -14.72 34.71
C LYS A 392 -22.31 -14.59 34.59
N VAL A 393 -21.62 -15.71 34.42
CA VAL A 393 -20.16 -15.71 34.28
C VAL A 393 -19.73 -14.97 33.02
N ILE A 394 -20.41 -15.20 31.89
CA ILE A 394 -20.12 -14.49 30.64
C ILE A 394 -20.36 -12.98 30.84
N HIS A 395 -21.48 -12.57 31.44
CA HIS A 395 -21.83 -11.16 31.62
C HIS A 395 -20.92 -10.39 32.59
N ASP A 396 -20.20 -11.10 33.47
CA ASP A 396 -19.23 -10.52 34.40
C ASP A 396 -17.86 -10.25 33.73
N ILE A 397 -17.61 -10.79 32.52
CA ILE A 397 -16.38 -10.57 31.75
C ILE A 397 -16.55 -9.36 30.82
N ASP A 398 -15.52 -8.50 30.75
CA ASP A 398 -15.49 -7.38 29.81
C ASP A 398 -14.91 -7.83 28.46
N PHE A 399 -15.74 -7.79 27.43
CA PHE A 399 -15.35 -8.15 26.07
C PHE A 399 -16.13 -7.33 25.04
N ASP A 400 -15.59 -7.20 23.84
CA ASP A 400 -16.25 -6.55 22.71
C ASP A 400 -17.00 -7.54 21.84
N PHE A 401 -16.42 -8.73 21.66
CA PHE A 401 -16.99 -9.81 20.87
C PHE A 401 -16.91 -11.14 21.61
N ILE A 402 -17.82 -12.05 21.29
CA ILE A 402 -17.83 -13.42 21.76
C ILE A 402 -17.81 -14.38 20.57
N SER A 403 -17.04 -15.47 20.68
CA SER A 403 -17.01 -16.57 19.72
C SER A 403 -17.04 -17.91 20.46
N ILE A 404 -17.64 -18.93 19.86
CA ILE A 404 -17.78 -20.25 20.50
C ILE A 404 -16.94 -21.27 19.75
N PHE A 405 -16.07 -21.96 20.48
CA PHE A 405 -15.21 -23.01 19.95
C PHE A 405 -15.78 -24.38 20.34
N SER A 406 -16.05 -25.19 19.32
CA SER A 406 -16.45 -26.59 19.50
C SER A 406 -15.24 -27.51 19.35
N TYR A 407 -15.11 -28.50 20.24
CA TYR A 407 -14.08 -29.53 20.13
C TYR A 407 -14.21 -30.36 18.83
N SER A 408 -15.39 -30.38 18.24
CA SER A 408 -15.67 -31.13 17.02
C SER A 408 -15.20 -30.43 15.75
N CYS A 409 -14.96 -29.12 15.77
CA CYS A 409 -14.46 -28.38 14.62
C CYS A 409 -12.94 -28.20 14.70
N TYR A 410 -12.33 -27.81 13.59
CA TYR A 410 -10.95 -27.33 13.57
C TYR A 410 -10.92 -25.84 13.23
N TYR A 411 -10.19 -25.08 14.04
CA TYR A 411 -9.99 -23.64 13.89
C TYR A 411 -8.54 -23.35 13.51
N GLY A 412 -8.33 -22.84 12.30
CA GLY A 412 -7.02 -22.45 11.80
C GLY A 412 -6.43 -21.26 12.56
N VAL A 413 -5.13 -21.01 12.39
CA VAL A 413 -4.40 -19.92 13.05
C VAL A 413 -5.02 -18.55 12.79
N ASN A 414 -5.63 -18.34 11.63
CA ASN A 414 -6.17 -17.05 11.24
C ASN A 414 -7.69 -16.89 11.45
N PHE A 415 -8.36 -17.88 12.06
CA PHE A 415 -9.81 -17.88 12.17
C PHE A 415 -10.37 -16.63 12.87
N LEU A 416 -9.89 -16.29 14.07
CA LEU A 416 -10.40 -15.11 14.80
C LEU A 416 -10.00 -13.78 14.15
N ILE A 417 -8.78 -13.68 13.61
CA ILE A 417 -8.31 -12.43 12.98
C ILE A 417 -9.08 -12.16 11.69
N ASP A 418 -9.43 -13.19 10.90
CA ASP A 418 -10.23 -13.04 9.68
C ASP A 418 -11.66 -12.60 10.01
N LEU A 419 -12.30 -13.18 11.03
CA LEU A 419 -13.61 -12.73 11.52
C LEU A 419 -13.56 -11.30 12.06
N PHE A 420 -12.50 -10.94 12.78
CA PHE A 420 -12.30 -9.58 13.26
C PHE A 420 -12.14 -8.60 12.10
N HIS A 421 -11.31 -8.91 11.10
CA HIS A 421 -11.17 -8.09 9.89
C HIS A 421 -12.49 -7.92 9.15
N ALA A 422 -13.27 -8.99 9.02
CA ALA A 422 -14.61 -8.94 8.45
C ALA A 422 -15.56 -8.04 9.28
N SER A 423 -15.40 -7.96 10.60
CA SER A 423 -16.16 -7.02 11.44
C SER A 423 -15.85 -5.54 11.18
N LEU A 424 -14.68 -5.22 10.61
CA LEU A 424 -14.31 -3.85 10.25
C LEU A 424 -15.05 -3.34 9.00
N ILE A 425 -15.60 -4.25 8.19
CA ILE A 425 -16.30 -3.93 6.93
C ILE A 425 -17.79 -4.33 6.96
N GLY A 426 -18.12 -5.41 7.68
CA GLY A 426 -19.47 -5.89 7.89
C GLY A 426 -20.18 -5.03 8.92
N LYS A 427 -21.19 -4.27 8.50
CA LYS A 427 -21.91 -3.34 9.38
C LYS A 427 -23.00 -4.04 10.19
N THR A 428 -22.69 -5.20 10.76
CA THR A 428 -23.63 -6.07 11.50
C THR A 428 -23.10 -6.36 12.90
N GLU A 429 -23.98 -6.83 13.78
CA GLU A 429 -23.58 -7.29 15.13
C GLU A 429 -23.07 -8.73 15.16
N VAL A 430 -23.19 -9.43 14.03
CA VAL A 430 -22.79 -10.83 13.86
C VAL A 430 -22.03 -10.98 12.56
N ILE A 431 -20.83 -11.53 12.70
CA ILE A 431 -19.95 -11.96 11.61
C ILE A 431 -19.82 -13.48 11.67
N GLY A 432 -19.67 -14.17 10.55
CA GLY A 432 -19.30 -15.59 10.57
C GLY A 432 -18.84 -16.08 9.21
N LYS A 433 -19.00 -17.38 8.93
CA LYS A 433 -18.71 -18.00 7.63
C LYS A 433 -19.97 -18.69 7.09
N ALA A 434 -20.51 -18.18 5.99
CA ALA A 434 -21.61 -18.80 5.24
C ALA A 434 -21.07 -19.85 4.27
N SER A 435 -19.97 -19.53 3.59
CA SER A 435 -19.12 -20.48 2.90
C SER A 435 -18.06 -21.02 3.85
N PHE A 436 -17.88 -22.33 3.90
CA PHE A 436 -16.88 -22.97 4.78
C PHE A 436 -16.54 -24.37 4.28
N PHE A 437 -15.55 -25.02 4.90
CA PHE A 437 -15.18 -26.39 4.56
C PHE A 437 -15.74 -27.40 5.56
N SER A 438 -16.18 -28.56 5.05
CA SER A 438 -16.57 -29.73 5.86
C SER A 438 -15.78 -30.96 5.41
N TYR A 439 -15.39 -31.80 6.37
CA TYR A 439 -14.67 -33.04 6.12
C TYR A 439 -15.42 -34.23 6.69
N TYR A 440 -15.74 -35.18 5.82
CA TYR A 440 -16.47 -36.40 6.17
C TYR A 440 -16.09 -37.53 5.21
N ASP A 441 -15.89 -38.74 5.77
CA ASP A 441 -15.61 -39.96 5.00
C ASP A 441 -14.43 -39.82 4.01
N ASP A 442 -13.31 -39.25 4.49
CA ASP A 442 -12.11 -38.95 3.68
C ASP A 442 -12.37 -38.03 2.46
N VAL A 443 -13.44 -37.24 2.49
CA VAL A 443 -13.77 -36.25 1.45
C VAL A 443 -13.80 -34.84 2.05
N LEU A 444 -13.16 -33.89 1.36
CA LEU A 444 -13.23 -32.46 1.67
C LEU A 444 -14.28 -31.79 0.77
N PHE A 445 -15.22 -31.09 1.39
CA PHE A 445 -16.28 -30.34 0.73
C PHE A 445 -16.15 -28.83 1.02
N GLU A 446 -16.50 -28.00 0.03
CA GLU A 446 -16.85 -26.59 0.23
C GLU A 446 -18.39 -26.50 0.33
N VAL A 447 -18.87 -25.93 1.41
CA VAL A 447 -20.28 -25.72 1.72
C VAL A 447 -20.67 -24.31 1.30
N ASN A 448 -21.82 -24.15 0.62
CA ASN A 448 -22.36 -22.88 0.13
C ASN A 448 -21.30 -21.99 -0.56
N PRO A 449 -20.58 -22.47 -1.59
CA PRO A 449 -19.60 -21.66 -2.30
C PRO A 449 -20.25 -20.41 -2.90
N GLY A 450 -19.59 -19.25 -2.84
CA GLY A 450 -20.13 -18.01 -3.41
C GLY A 450 -20.67 -17.00 -2.38
N HIS A 451 -20.77 -17.39 -1.11
CA HIS A 451 -21.29 -16.57 -0.01
C HIS A 451 -20.16 -15.92 0.82
N GLU A 452 -19.00 -15.66 0.22
CA GLU A 452 -17.89 -14.97 0.85
C GLU A 452 -18.06 -13.44 0.75
N PHE A 453 -17.84 -12.72 1.86
CA PHE A 453 -17.95 -11.24 1.92
C PHE A 453 -19.33 -10.68 1.51
N THR A 454 -20.40 -11.45 1.76
CA THR A 454 -21.79 -11.10 1.49
C THR A 454 -22.57 -10.81 2.78
N TYR A 455 -23.66 -10.06 2.64
CA TYR A 455 -24.67 -9.93 3.69
C TYR A 455 -25.67 -11.08 3.56
N GLU A 456 -25.90 -11.79 4.66
CA GLU A 456 -26.69 -13.02 4.70
C GLU A 456 -27.82 -12.91 5.73
N HIS A 457 -28.77 -13.85 5.65
CA HIS A 457 -29.80 -14.04 6.68
C HIS A 457 -29.38 -15.12 7.69
N GLU A 458 -29.91 -15.04 8.91
CA GLU A 458 -29.49 -15.76 10.13
C GLU A 458 -29.29 -17.29 10.03
N PHE A 459 -29.78 -17.94 8.96
CA PHE A 459 -29.69 -19.39 8.76
C PHE A 459 -28.57 -19.85 7.82
N THR A 460 -27.80 -18.94 7.22
CA THR A 460 -26.74 -19.31 6.27
C THR A 460 -25.38 -19.57 6.94
N LEU A 461 -25.10 -18.95 8.11
CA LEU A 461 -23.81 -19.12 8.78
C LEU A 461 -23.70 -20.46 9.51
N HIS A 462 -22.50 -21.03 9.48
CA HIS A 462 -22.21 -22.14 10.37
C HIS A 462 -22.16 -21.64 11.84
N PRO A 463 -22.90 -22.25 12.78
CA PRO A 463 -23.06 -21.74 14.13
C PRO A 463 -21.73 -21.51 14.87
N PHE A 464 -20.81 -22.47 14.74
CA PHE A 464 -19.49 -22.42 15.37
C PHE A 464 -18.49 -21.51 14.65
N THR A 465 -18.94 -20.69 13.69
CA THR A 465 -18.12 -19.68 13.01
C THR A 465 -18.43 -18.26 13.42
N MET A 466 -19.38 -18.06 14.34
CA MET A 466 -19.90 -16.74 14.68
C MET A 466 -18.94 -15.95 15.58
N LEU A 467 -18.83 -14.66 15.27
CA LEU A 467 -18.27 -13.60 16.10
C LEU A 467 -19.38 -12.58 16.36
N VAL A 468 -19.83 -12.49 17.62
CA VAL A 468 -21.01 -11.71 18.00
C VAL A 468 -20.63 -10.57 18.91
N SER A 469 -21.11 -9.36 18.62
CA SER A 469 -20.85 -8.19 19.45
C SER A 469 -21.46 -8.35 20.85
N ASN A 470 -20.79 -7.83 21.87
CA ASN A 470 -21.27 -7.88 23.26
C ASN A 470 -22.64 -7.17 23.43
N ARG A 471 -22.94 -6.17 22.58
CA ARG A 471 -24.25 -5.49 22.62
C ARG A 471 -25.39 -6.46 22.33
N LEU A 472 -25.20 -7.38 21.39
CA LEU A 472 -26.17 -8.41 21.05
C LEU A 472 -26.09 -9.60 22.01
N SER A 473 -24.88 -9.99 22.46
CA SER A 473 -24.72 -11.14 23.36
C SER A 473 -25.45 -10.96 24.70
N LYS A 474 -25.58 -9.72 25.20
CA LYS A 474 -26.38 -9.39 26.40
C LYS A 474 -27.89 -9.63 26.25
N LYS A 475 -28.38 -9.87 25.03
CA LYS A 475 -29.77 -10.23 24.75
C LYS A 475 -29.96 -11.74 24.56
N ILE A 476 -28.87 -12.51 24.46
CA ILE A 476 -28.90 -13.95 24.30
C ILE A 476 -29.20 -14.60 25.64
N GLN A 477 -30.15 -15.52 25.67
CA GLN A 477 -30.46 -16.34 26.84
C GLN A 477 -29.67 -17.65 26.76
N PHE A 478 -28.48 -17.70 27.36
CA PHE A 478 -27.67 -18.92 27.43
C PHE A 478 -28.24 -19.97 28.40
N ASN A 479 -29.08 -19.59 29.38
CA ASN A 479 -29.63 -20.49 30.40
C ASN A 479 -30.78 -21.38 29.88
N THR A 480 -31.32 -21.13 28.68
CA THR A 480 -32.36 -21.97 28.05
C THR A 480 -31.80 -23.11 27.21
N LEU A 481 -30.48 -23.26 27.16
CA LEU A 481 -29.81 -24.32 26.42
C LEU A 481 -30.08 -25.69 27.07
N ASP A 482 -30.41 -26.70 26.26
CA ASP A 482 -30.20 -28.10 26.67
C ASP A 482 -28.71 -28.44 26.49
N ILE A 483 -27.89 -27.82 27.36
CA ILE A 483 -26.41 -27.85 27.34
C ILE A 483 -25.87 -29.28 27.40
N LYS A 484 -26.67 -30.20 27.94
CA LYS A 484 -26.33 -31.63 28.04
C LYS A 484 -26.25 -32.32 26.67
N ASN A 485 -26.79 -31.73 25.60
CA ASN A 485 -26.83 -32.26 24.23
C ASN A 485 -26.22 -31.29 23.18
N LEU A 486 -25.10 -30.64 23.49
CA LEU A 486 -24.44 -29.63 22.63
C LEU A 486 -23.79 -30.15 21.33
N ASN A 487 -23.89 -31.45 21.05
CA ASN A 487 -23.45 -32.03 19.77
C ASN A 487 -24.49 -31.89 18.64
N ASP A 488 -25.67 -31.33 18.93
CA ASP A 488 -26.67 -31.02 17.92
C ASP A 488 -26.55 -29.56 17.48
N THR A 489 -26.11 -29.35 16.24
CA THR A 489 -26.09 -28.07 15.51
C THR A 489 -27.42 -27.30 15.68
N ASN A 490 -28.56 -28.01 15.83
CA ASN A 490 -29.88 -27.41 16.05
C ASN A 490 -30.04 -26.71 17.40
N SER A 491 -29.40 -27.19 18.46
CA SER A 491 -29.41 -26.58 19.81
C SER A 491 -28.65 -25.26 19.85
N TYR A 492 -27.65 -25.09 18.99
CA TYR A 492 -26.93 -23.82 18.86
C TYR A 492 -27.69 -22.84 17.96
N ILE A 493 -28.25 -23.33 16.85
CA ILE A 493 -29.11 -22.50 15.99
C ILE A 493 -30.27 -21.91 16.82
N SER A 494 -30.84 -22.64 17.78
CA SER A 494 -31.90 -22.12 18.66
C SER A 494 -31.43 -21.01 19.63
N LEU A 495 -30.17 -21.08 20.12
CA LEU A 495 -29.56 -20.07 20.99
C LEU A 495 -29.58 -18.68 20.34
N PHE A 496 -29.11 -18.63 19.09
CA PHE A 496 -29.03 -17.37 18.37
C PHE A 496 -30.33 -17.01 17.66
N LYS A 497 -31.18 -17.97 17.24
CA LYS A 497 -32.50 -17.72 16.63
C LYS A 497 -33.36 -16.71 17.40
N SER A 498 -33.46 -16.88 18.72
CA SER A 498 -34.31 -16.01 19.55
C SER A 498 -33.79 -14.56 19.64
N ALA A 499 -32.47 -14.39 19.60
CA ALA A 499 -31.80 -13.09 19.69
C ALA A 499 -31.56 -12.44 18.32
N LEU A 500 -31.47 -13.25 17.25
CA LEU A 500 -31.19 -12.81 15.89
C LEU A 500 -32.44 -12.47 15.12
N ASN A 501 -33.60 -13.10 15.38
CA ASN A 501 -34.86 -12.97 14.64
C ASN A 501 -34.89 -11.81 13.62
N GLU A 502 -34.60 -12.12 12.34
CA GLU A 502 -34.50 -11.18 11.20
C GLU A 502 -33.24 -10.29 11.10
N SER A 503 -32.16 -10.63 11.80
CA SER A 503 -30.91 -9.88 11.76
C SER A 503 -30.12 -10.18 10.49
N ILE A 504 -29.67 -9.12 9.83
CA ILE A 504 -28.68 -9.21 8.77
C ILE A 504 -27.33 -9.54 9.40
N ILE A 505 -26.67 -10.58 8.90
CA ILE A 505 -25.33 -10.98 9.31
C ILE A 505 -24.35 -10.76 8.16
N PHE A 506 -23.05 -10.80 8.45
CA PHE A 506 -22.02 -10.65 7.43
C PHE A 506 -21.14 -11.90 7.39
N SER A 507 -20.99 -12.47 6.20
CA SER A 507 -20.11 -13.62 5.95
C SER A 507 -18.71 -13.14 5.60
N SER A 508 -17.70 -13.76 6.20
CA SER A 508 -16.28 -13.58 5.90
C SER A 508 -15.85 -14.50 4.74
N ASP A 509 -14.56 -14.81 4.63
CA ASP A 509 -14.04 -15.81 3.69
C ASP A 509 -14.37 -17.25 4.12
N GLN A 510 -14.03 -18.26 3.30
CA GLN A 510 -14.28 -19.68 3.59
C GLN A 510 -13.17 -20.40 4.38
N TYR A 511 -11.98 -19.81 4.50
CA TYR A 511 -10.78 -20.47 5.00
C TYR A 511 -10.68 -20.39 6.53
N SER A 512 -9.63 -21.01 7.09
CA SER A 512 -9.34 -21.06 8.52
C SER A 512 -10.38 -21.78 9.39
N PHE A 513 -11.35 -22.50 8.81
CA PHE A 513 -12.34 -23.28 9.55
C PHE A 513 -12.70 -24.57 8.82
N LEU A 514 -12.73 -25.68 9.55
CA LEU A 514 -13.14 -26.99 9.04
C LEU A 514 -14.15 -27.64 9.99
N ASP A 515 -15.35 -27.89 9.49
CA ASP A 515 -16.35 -28.69 10.20
C ASP A 515 -16.04 -30.20 10.06
N ARG A 516 -16.18 -30.95 11.16
CA ARG A 516 -16.01 -32.41 11.22
C ARG A 516 -17.23 -33.14 11.75
N LEU A 517 -18.35 -32.43 12.00
CA LEU A 517 -19.56 -33.01 12.60
C LEU A 517 -20.49 -33.64 11.59
N SER A 518 -20.77 -32.97 10.45
CA SER A 518 -21.81 -33.44 9.53
C SER A 518 -21.66 -32.92 8.10
N MET A 519 -22.27 -33.65 7.16
CA MET A 519 -22.63 -33.14 5.84
C MET A 519 -23.89 -32.29 5.96
N THR A 520 -23.78 -31.05 6.45
CA THR A 520 -24.93 -30.13 6.50
C THR A 520 -24.64 -28.85 5.72
N GLY A 521 -25.44 -28.61 4.69
CA GLY A 521 -25.39 -27.45 3.80
C GLY A 521 -26.44 -27.58 2.71
N ALA A 522 -26.98 -26.46 2.22
CA ALA A 522 -27.95 -26.46 1.12
C ALA A 522 -27.26 -26.79 -0.22
N GLU A 523 -26.00 -26.38 -0.37
CA GLU A 523 -25.16 -26.64 -1.53
C GLU A 523 -23.79 -27.19 -1.09
N LEU A 524 -23.37 -28.30 -1.70
CA LEU A 524 -22.11 -29.00 -1.40
C LEU A 524 -21.30 -29.17 -2.68
N SER A 525 -20.03 -28.76 -2.65
CA SER A 525 -19.07 -28.98 -3.74
C SER A 525 -17.92 -29.84 -3.25
N THR A 526 -17.69 -30.98 -3.89
CA THR A 526 -16.52 -31.84 -3.58
C THR A 526 -15.24 -31.17 -4.07
N ILE A 527 -14.29 -30.96 -3.16
CA ILE A 527 -12.97 -30.39 -3.47
C ILE A 527 -11.95 -31.51 -3.70
N HIS A 528 -11.87 -32.46 -2.77
CA HIS A 528 -10.98 -33.62 -2.86
C HIS A 528 -11.65 -34.88 -2.30
N SER A 529 -11.42 -36.02 -2.96
CA SER A 529 -11.80 -37.36 -2.50
C SER A 529 -10.54 -38.15 -2.11
N ASP A 530 -10.68 -39.14 -1.23
CA ASP A 530 -9.58 -39.94 -0.66
C ASP A 530 -8.48 -39.05 -0.03
N PHE A 531 -8.90 -37.97 0.62
CA PHE A 531 -8.04 -36.91 1.14
C PHE A 531 -7.83 -37.09 2.64
N LYS A 532 -6.58 -37.15 3.11
CA LYS A 532 -6.28 -37.30 4.54
C LYS A 532 -6.66 -36.05 5.31
N LEU A 533 -7.13 -36.22 6.56
CA LEU A 533 -7.51 -35.10 7.44
C LEU A 533 -6.40 -34.05 7.59
N ASP A 534 -5.15 -34.45 7.77
CA ASP A 534 -4.02 -33.49 7.87
C ASP A 534 -3.86 -32.65 6.60
N SER A 535 -4.07 -33.26 5.43
CA SER A 535 -4.04 -32.56 4.14
C SER A 535 -5.24 -31.63 3.97
N ALA A 536 -6.43 -32.03 4.46
CA ALA A 536 -7.62 -31.18 4.52
C ALA A 536 -7.38 -29.95 5.41
N ILE A 537 -6.81 -30.15 6.60
CA ILE A 537 -6.44 -29.07 7.51
C ILE A 537 -5.45 -28.10 6.85
N GLN A 538 -4.40 -28.62 6.20
CA GLN A 538 -3.42 -27.78 5.51
C GLN A 538 -4.06 -26.97 4.36
N TYR A 539 -4.94 -27.61 3.58
CA TYR A 539 -5.67 -26.95 2.50
C TYR A 539 -6.51 -25.77 3.00
N VAL A 540 -7.23 -25.95 4.11
CA VAL A 540 -8.14 -24.95 4.69
C VAL A 540 -7.41 -23.80 5.38
N CYS A 541 -6.24 -24.04 5.96
CA CYS A 541 -5.45 -22.96 6.57
C CYS A 541 -4.92 -21.97 5.52
N ALA A 542 -4.62 -22.45 4.31
CA ALA A 542 -4.19 -21.64 3.17
C ALA A 542 -2.94 -20.76 3.42
N ASP A 543 -2.15 -21.06 4.45
CA ASP A 543 -1.04 -20.19 4.89
C ASP A 543 0.27 -20.41 4.10
N ASP A 544 0.47 -21.63 3.57
CA ASP A 544 1.71 -22.03 2.90
C ASP A 544 1.74 -21.66 1.40
N ILE A 545 0.62 -21.20 0.84
CA ILE A 545 0.49 -20.96 -0.59
C ILE A 545 1.07 -19.60 -0.96
N ALA A 546 2.05 -19.60 -1.85
CA ALA A 546 2.77 -18.41 -2.27
C ALA A 546 3.16 -18.49 -3.75
N PHE A 547 3.28 -17.35 -4.41
CA PHE A 547 3.95 -17.29 -5.70
C PHE A 547 5.40 -17.74 -5.58
N SER A 548 5.82 -18.59 -6.53
CA SER A 548 7.23 -18.90 -6.73
C SER A 548 7.94 -17.65 -7.26
N GLN A 549 8.66 -16.94 -6.39
CA GLN A 549 9.40 -15.74 -6.77
C GLN A 549 10.87 -16.09 -7.05
N LYS A 550 11.31 -15.79 -8.27
CA LYS A 550 12.74 -15.69 -8.58
C LYS A 550 13.23 -14.34 -8.05
N HIS A 551 14.10 -14.35 -7.05
CA HIS A 551 14.74 -13.12 -6.61
C HIS A 551 15.94 -12.83 -7.52
N ILE A 552 15.84 -11.76 -8.31
CA ILE A 552 16.96 -11.21 -9.06
C ILE A 552 17.37 -9.92 -8.32
N PRO A 553 18.61 -9.81 -7.82
CA PRO A 553 19.08 -8.57 -7.21
C PRO A 553 18.86 -7.39 -8.16
N GLU A 554 18.38 -6.26 -7.65
CA GLU A 554 18.06 -5.09 -8.48
C GLU A 554 19.22 -4.70 -9.38
N LYS A 555 20.44 -4.68 -8.83
CA LYS A 555 21.64 -4.34 -9.57
C LYS A 555 21.86 -5.26 -10.77
N GLU A 556 21.62 -6.56 -10.62
CA GLU A 556 21.77 -7.53 -11.71
C GLU A 556 20.67 -7.34 -12.77
N TYR A 557 19.42 -7.13 -12.36
CA TYR A 557 18.32 -6.89 -13.29
C TYR A 557 18.49 -5.57 -14.04
N VAL A 558 18.78 -4.48 -13.33
CA VAL A 558 19.07 -3.17 -13.92
C VAL A 558 20.30 -3.27 -14.83
N GLN A 559 21.36 -3.98 -14.43
CA GLN A 559 22.49 -4.25 -15.34
C GLN A 559 22.08 -5.05 -16.57
N SER A 560 21.15 -5.99 -16.47
CA SER A 560 20.66 -6.74 -17.63
C SER A 560 19.85 -5.87 -18.61
N LEU A 561 19.11 -4.89 -18.09
CA LEU A 561 18.41 -3.88 -18.87
C LEU A 561 19.39 -2.87 -19.47
N ILE A 562 20.34 -2.39 -18.66
CA ILE A 562 21.38 -1.44 -19.02
C ILE A 562 22.30 -2.02 -20.08
N LYS A 563 22.72 -3.29 -19.99
CA LYS A 563 23.56 -3.97 -21.00
C LYS A 563 22.94 -4.00 -22.40
N LYS A 564 21.61 -3.84 -22.51
CA LYS A 564 20.93 -3.74 -23.81
C LYS A 564 20.99 -2.33 -24.40
N ILE A 565 21.43 -1.32 -23.64
CA ILE A 565 21.26 0.11 -23.94
C ILE A 565 22.58 0.89 -23.83
N PHE A 566 23.40 0.56 -22.83
CA PHE A 566 24.63 1.23 -22.41
C PHE A 566 25.83 0.26 -22.36
N SER A 567 27.04 0.80 -22.32
CA SER A 567 28.28 0.03 -22.16
C SER A 567 28.31 -0.76 -20.84
N GLN A 568 28.99 -1.92 -20.85
CA GLN A 568 28.95 -2.95 -19.80
C GLN A 568 29.33 -2.46 -18.39
N ASP A 569 30.16 -1.44 -18.26
CA ASP A 569 30.68 -0.92 -16.99
C ASP A 569 30.14 0.47 -16.62
N TYR A 570 29.13 0.97 -17.34
CA TYR A 570 28.56 2.29 -17.09
C TYR A 570 27.81 2.30 -15.74
N PRO A 571 28.24 3.10 -14.73
CA PRO A 571 27.63 3.05 -13.40
C PRO A 571 26.39 3.96 -13.27
N GLY A 572 25.97 4.60 -14.37
CA GLY A 572 24.91 5.63 -14.39
C GLY A 572 25.45 7.02 -14.04
N LEU A 573 24.84 8.06 -14.60
CA LEU A 573 25.28 9.44 -14.46
C LEU A 573 25.31 9.87 -12.99
N ASN A 574 24.29 9.51 -12.22
CA ASN A 574 24.21 9.83 -10.79
C ASN A 574 25.43 9.30 -10.01
N SER A 575 25.81 8.04 -10.25
CA SER A 575 26.95 7.41 -9.57
C SER A 575 28.29 7.99 -10.04
N LEU A 576 28.42 8.28 -11.35
CA LEU A 576 29.63 8.90 -11.90
C LEU A 576 29.91 10.23 -11.21
N LEU A 577 28.91 11.11 -11.19
CA LEU A 577 29.08 12.44 -10.58
C LEU A 577 29.35 12.30 -9.09
N LYS A 578 28.60 11.46 -8.37
CA LYS A 578 28.78 11.25 -6.93
C LYS A 578 30.21 10.84 -6.54
N ASN A 579 30.88 10.02 -7.35
CA ASN A 579 32.26 9.58 -7.09
C ASN A 579 33.30 10.71 -7.20
N GLU A 580 32.92 11.86 -7.76
CA GLU A 580 33.82 13.01 -7.97
C GLU A 580 33.80 14.03 -6.81
N VAL A 581 32.80 13.93 -5.94
CA VAL A 581 32.53 14.85 -4.84
C VAL A 581 32.65 14.14 -3.49
N ASP A 582 33.30 14.80 -2.54
CA ASP A 582 33.42 14.29 -1.18
C ASP A 582 32.14 14.68 -0.40
N CYS A 583 31.22 13.72 -0.23
CA CYS A 583 30.01 13.77 0.61
C CYS A 583 28.80 14.61 0.12
N SER A 584 27.63 14.39 0.75
CA SER A 584 26.31 14.95 0.38
C SER A 584 26.13 16.45 0.61
N ASP A 585 27.00 17.07 1.41
CA ASP A 585 26.83 18.46 1.85
C ASP A 585 27.71 19.44 1.08
N SER A 586 28.55 18.92 0.18
CA SER A 586 29.45 19.73 -0.62
C SER A 586 28.70 20.70 -1.50
N LYS A 587 29.03 22.00 -1.40
CA LYS A 587 28.38 23.06 -2.18
C LYS A 587 28.74 22.91 -3.66
N ILE A 588 27.76 22.59 -4.49
CA ILE A 588 27.94 22.30 -5.91
C ILE A 588 27.26 23.37 -6.76
N VAL A 589 27.96 23.81 -7.81
CA VAL A 589 27.38 24.63 -8.88
C VAL A 589 27.42 23.86 -10.20
N ILE A 590 26.39 24.00 -11.03
CA ILE A 590 26.40 23.49 -12.41
C ILE A 590 26.62 24.65 -13.37
N TYR A 591 27.62 24.53 -14.23
CA TYR A 591 27.92 25.49 -15.28
C TYR A 591 27.25 25.10 -16.59
N GLY A 592 26.47 26.04 -17.14
CA GLY A 592 25.57 25.88 -18.27
C GLY A 592 24.11 25.88 -17.83
N ALA A 593 23.25 26.60 -18.54
CA ALA A 593 21.81 26.73 -18.27
C ALA A 593 20.94 26.29 -19.47
N GLY A 594 21.53 25.59 -20.44
CA GLY A 594 20.84 25.04 -21.61
C GLY A 594 20.01 23.79 -21.31
N ASP A 595 19.45 23.19 -22.37
CA ASP A 595 18.63 21.97 -22.26
C ASP A 595 19.39 20.78 -21.66
N HIS A 596 20.70 20.74 -21.85
CA HIS A 596 21.58 19.73 -21.25
C HIS A 596 21.54 19.78 -19.72
N THR A 597 21.59 20.98 -19.13
CA THR A 597 21.47 21.16 -17.67
C THR A 597 20.11 20.74 -17.16
N LYS A 598 19.04 21.08 -17.89
CA LYS A 598 17.68 20.63 -17.54
C LYS A 598 17.62 19.10 -17.50
N LYS A 599 18.24 18.43 -18.47
CA LYS A 599 18.32 16.96 -18.53
C LYS A 599 19.14 16.39 -17.38
N VAL A 600 20.31 16.96 -17.08
CA VAL A 600 21.14 16.54 -15.93
C VAL A 600 20.35 16.62 -14.62
N LEU A 601 19.70 17.76 -14.36
CA LEU A 601 18.92 17.97 -13.13
C LEU A 601 17.72 17.03 -13.00
N ARG A 602 17.15 16.56 -14.11
CA ARG A 602 16.08 15.56 -14.14
C ARG A 602 16.58 14.14 -13.97
N THR A 603 17.82 13.85 -14.37
CA THR A 603 18.40 12.50 -14.34
C THR A 603 19.02 12.17 -12.98
N ILE A 604 19.63 13.15 -12.31
CA ILE A 604 20.32 12.92 -11.03
C ILE A 604 19.38 12.98 -9.83
N ASP A 605 19.68 12.20 -8.79
CA ASP A 605 19.03 12.31 -7.48
C ASP A 605 19.58 13.53 -6.75
N LYS A 606 18.92 14.67 -6.95
CA LYS A 606 19.28 15.95 -6.32
C LYS A 606 19.42 15.87 -4.80
N ARG A 607 18.82 14.89 -4.11
CA ARG A 607 18.94 14.75 -2.64
C ARG A 607 20.39 14.45 -2.22
N GLN A 608 21.13 13.80 -3.12
CA GLN A 608 22.51 13.40 -2.92
C GLN A 608 23.52 14.52 -3.26
N PHE A 609 23.05 15.62 -3.86
CA PHE A 609 23.89 16.74 -4.28
C PHE A 609 23.37 18.06 -3.70
N ASN A 610 24.18 18.75 -2.91
CA ASN A 610 23.85 20.09 -2.46
C ASN A 610 24.11 21.13 -3.58
N ILE A 611 23.23 21.16 -4.57
CA ILE A 611 23.31 22.07 -5.72
C ILE A 611 22.77 23.44 -5.31
N ILE A 612 23.67 24.40 -5.16
CA ILE A 612 23.36 25.74 -4.62
C ILE A 612 23.14 26.80 -5.71
N GLY A 613 23.45 26.48 -6.97
CA GLY A 613 23.25 27.42 -8.07
C GLY A 613 23.62 26.84 -9.43
N ILE A 614 23.10 27.49 -10.48
CA ILE A 614 23.51 27.29 -11.87
C ILE A 614 24.25 28.56 -12.31
N VAL A 615 25.32 28.42 -13.08
CA VAL A 615 26.06 29.57 -13.64
C VAL A 615 26.06 29.49 -15.16
N ASP A 616 25.77 30.60 -15.83
CA ASP A 616 25.83 30.68 -17.29
C ASP A 616 26.35 32.05 -17.74
N LYS A 617 26.98 32.12 -18.92
CA LYS A 617 27.48 33.39 -19.48
C LYS A 617 26.36 34.24 -20.07
N ASN A 618 25.23 33.62 -20.40
CA ASN A 618 24.10 34.32 -20.97
C ASN A 618 23.40 35.13 -19.87
N GLU A 619 23.73 36.41 -19.78
CA GLU A 619 23.15 37.35 -18.81
C GLU A 619 21.62 37.41 -18.86
N ASN A 620 20.98 37.06 -19.98
CA ASN A 620 19.51 37.01 -20.08
C ASN A 620 18.89 35.91 -19.20
N LEU A 621 19.66 34.88 -18.83
CA LEU A 621 19.22 33.79 -17.98
C LEU A 621 19.41 34.10 -16.49
N ARG A 622 20.15 35.17 -16.15
CA ARG A 622 20.43 35.55 -14.75
C ARG A 622 19.14 35.80 -13.98
N GLY A 623 19.07 35.26 -12.76
CA GLY A 623 17.90 35.37 -11.88
C GLY A 623 16.74 34.45 -12.26
N GLN A 624 16.76 33.82 -13.43
CA GLN A 624 15.79 32.78 -13.77
C GLN A 624 16.04 31.53 -12.91
N LYS A 625 15.03 30.68 -12.79
CA LYS A 625 15.14 29.39 -12.11
C LYS A 625 15.01 28.25 -13.11
N ILE A 626 15.93 27.30 -13.03
CA ILE A 626 15.82 26.02 -13.73
C ILE A 626 15.64 24.95 -12.67
N ASP A 627 14.49 24.28 -12.70
CA ASP A 627 14.15 23.22 -11.74
C ASP A 627 14.34 23.66 -10.27
N CYS A 628 13.84 24.87 -9.98
CA CYS A 628 13.91 25.57 -8.69
C CYS A 628 15.30 26.08 -8.26
N ILE A 629 16.34 25.86 -9.06
CA ILE A 629 17.70 26.34 -8.80
C ILE A 629 17.91 27.66 -9.55
N GLN A 630 18.40 28.68 -8.85
CA GLN A 630 18.64 29.99 -9.43
C GLN A 630 19.87 30.00 -10.35
N VAL A 631 19.76 30.73 -11.45
CA VAL A 631 20.85 30.99 -12.39
C VAL A 631 21.57 32.30 -12.01
N TYR A 632 22.89 32.23 -11.93
CA TYR A 632 23.79 33.31 -11.56
C TYR A 632 24.74 33.63 -12.74
N SER A 633 25.24 34.86 -12.75
CA SER A 633 26.36 35.23 -13.62
C SER A 633 27.68 34.66 -13.09
N LEU A 634 28.71 34.61 -13.93
CA LEU A 634 30.04 34.13 -13.53
C LEU A 634 30.66 35.01 -12.43
N ASP A 635 30.40 36.32 -12.44
CA ASP A 635 30.89 37.26 -11.41
C ASP A 635 30.27 37.00 -10.03
N GLU A 636 29.07 36.42 -9.99
CA GLU A 636 28.36 36.07 -8.76
C GLU A 636 28.77 34.71 -8.18
N LEU A 637 29.59 33.93 -8.90
CA LEU A 637 30.06 32.61 -8.45
C LEU A 637 30.73 32.67 -7.07
N ALA A 638 31.43 33.78 -6.77
CA ALA A 638 32.07 33.98 -5.48
C ALA A 638 31.09 34.09 -4.31
N LEU A 639 29.86 34.55 -4.53
CA LEU A 639 28.82 34.67 -3.50
C LEU A 639 28.30 33.30 -3.03
N LEU A 640 28.39 32.31 -3.91
CA LEU A 640 27.92 30.95 -3.65
C LEU A 640 28.94 30.13 -2.83
N GLU A 641 30.22 30.49 -2.94
CA GLU A 641 31.34 29.75 -2.34
C GLU A 641 31.26 28.23 -2.61
N PRO A 642 31.17 27.80 -3.88
CA PRO A 642 31.10 26.38 -4.19
C PRO A 642 32.42 25.67 -3.88
N GLN A 643 32.36 24.39 -3.56
CA GLN A 643 33.54 23.53 -3.52
C GLN A 643 33.79 22.87 -4.89
N TYR A 644 32.71 22.58 -5.62
CA TYR A 644 32.74 21.88 -6.90
C TYR A 644 31.92 22.59 -7.97
N ILE A 645 32.41 22.56 -9.21
CA ILE A 645 31.71 23.10 -10.39
C ILE A 645 31.61 21.99 -11.44
N TYR A 646 30.40 21.49 -11.69
CA TYR A 646 30.17 20.58 -12.81
C TYR A 646 29.94 21.34 -14.10
N ILE A 647 30.57 20.94 -15.19
CA ILE A 647 30.24 21.47 -16.52
C ILE A 647 29.27 20.48 -17.17
N SER A 648 28.07 20.95 -17.56
CA SER A 648 27.05 20.07 -18.14
C SER A 648 27.11 20.01 -19.67
N SER A 649 27.77 20.96 -20.35
CA SER A 649 27.75 21.06 -21.81
C SER A 649 28.61 19.99 -22.48
N ARG A 650 28.03 19.18 -23.38
CA ARG A 650 28.83 18.26 -24.22
C ARG A 650 29.59 18.97 -25.34
N ALA A 651 28.95 19.92 -26.03
CA ALA A 651 29.49 20.53 -27.24
C ALA A 651 30.59 21.58 -26.97
N PHE A 652 30.56 22.21 -25.80
CA PHE A 652 31.45 23.31 -25.44
C PHE A 652 32.28 23.02 -24.18
N GLU A 653 32.35 21.76 -23.72
CA GLU A 653 32.93 21.44 -22.41
C GLU A 653 34.38 21.88 -22.27
N GLU A 654 35.20 21.62 -23.29
CA GLU A 654 36.63 21.92 -23.28
C GLU A 654 36.89 23.43 -23.27
N GLU A 655 36.12 24.20 -24.04
CA GLU A 655 36.18 25.65 -24.05
C GLU A 655 35.84 26.22 -22.66
N ILE A 656 34.73 25.74 -22.08
CA ILE A 656 34.26 26.16 -20.76
C ILE A 656 35.28 25.80 -19.68
N TYR A 657 35.83 24.58 -19.70
CA TYR A 657 36.82 24.12 -18.73
C TYR A 657 38.07 25.00 -18.75
N ASN A 658 38.60 25.27 -19.95
CA ASN A 658 39.77 26.12 -20.14
C ASN A 658 39.54 27.56 -19.68
N GLU A 659 38.35 28.10 -19.91
CA GLU A 659 37.99 29.43 -19.47
C GLU A 659 37.80 29.55 -17.96
N LEU A 660 37.06 28.62 -17.35
CA LEU A 660 36.88 28.57 -15.90
C LEU A 660 38.22 28.44 -15.19
N THR A 661 39.10 27.56 -15.68
CA THR A 661 40.45 27.39 -15.11
C THR A 661 41.28 28.68 -15.19
N LYS A 662 41.13 29.47 -16.25
CA LYS A 662 41.81 30.77 -16.38
C LYS A 662 41.20 31.86 -15.50
N SER A 663 39.87 31.90 -15.37
CA SER A 663 39.18 32.97 -14.67
C SER A 663 39.16 32.80 -13.15
N ILE A 664 39.02 31.57 -12.66
CA ILE A 664 38.88 31.29 -11.22
C ILE A 664 40.09 30.58 -10.60
N GLY A 665 41.05 30.10 -11.41
CA GLY A 665 42.23 29.38 -10.94
C GLY A 665 41.90 28.06 -10.22
N GLU A 666 42.72 27.68 -9.24
CA GLU A 666 42.54 26.46 -8.42
C GLU A 666 41.55 26.64 -7.25
N LYS A 667 40.80 27.76 -7.22
CA LYS A 667 39.93 28.11 -6.09
C LYS A 667 38.80 27.10 -5.86
N TYR A 668 38.31 26.48 -6.92
CA TYR A 668 37.20 25.53 -6.90
C TYR A 668 37.54 24.30 -7.73
N LYS A 669 37.05 23.10 -7.35
CA LYS A 669 37.29 21.87 -8.12
C LYS A 669 36.34 21.79 -9.31
N ILE A 670 36.86 22.03 -10.51
CA ILE A 670 36.09 21.94 -11.76
C ILE A 670 36.02 20.48 -12.22
N ILE A 671 34.82 19.99 -12.50
CA ILE A 671 34.57 18.62 -12.97
C ILE A 671 33.87 18.69 -14.34
N PRO A 672 34.61 18.53 -15.45
CA PRO A 672 33.98 18.38 -16.76
C PRO A 672 33.35 16.98 -16.86
N MET A 673 32.04 16.93 -17.06
CA MET A 673 31.25 15.70 -17.08
C MET A 673 31.70 14.71 -18.16
N TYR A 674 31.99 15.16 -19.38
CA TYR A 674 32.35 14.28 -20.48
C TYR A 674 33.86 14.04 -20.57
N LEU A 675 34.68 15.08 -20.45
CA LEU A 675 36.14 14.98 -20.54
C LEU A 675 36.75 14.17 -19.39
N LYS A 676 36.11 14.16 -18.22
CA LYS A 676 36.54 13.32 -17.10
C LYS A 676 36.07 11.87 -17.20
N HIS A 677 35.01 11.63 -17.95
CA HIS A 677 34.39 10.32 -18.12
C HIS A 677 34.35 9.89 -19.59
N THR A 678 35.47 10.03 -20.31
CA THR A 678 35.54 9.80 -21.76
C THR A 678 35.09 8.40 -22.18
N THR A 679 35.39 7.38 -21.38
CA THR A 679 34.94 5.99 -21.59
C THR A 679 33.41 5.85 -21.63
N PHE A 680 32.69 6.77 -20.99
CA PHE A 680 31.23 6.74 -20.85
C PHE A 680 30.55 7.94 -21.51
N ALA A 681 31.25 8.74 -22.32
CA ALA A 681 30.72 9.98 -22.89
C ALA A 681 29.44 9.75 -23.71
N ASP A 682 29.40 8.67 -24.51
CA ASP A 682 28.20 8.31 -25.27
C ASP A 682 27.09 7.76 -24.38
N ASP A 683 27.42 7.04 -23.31
CA ASP A 683 26.42 6.53 -22.36
C ASP A 683 25.78 7.65 -21.55
N ILE A 684 26.56 8.63 -21.09
CA ILE A 684 26.07 9.85 -20.43
C ILE A 684 25.11 10.59 -21.37
N TYR A 685 25.50 10.75 -22.63
CA TYR A 685 24.63 11.40 -23.61
C TYR A 685 23.38 10.60 -23.90
N LYS A 686 23.49 9.28 -24.10
CA LYS A 686 22.32 8.41 -24.24
C LYS A 686 21.41 8.56 -23.04
N GLU A 687 21.91 8.47 -21.81
CA GLU A 687 21.11 8.53 -20.58
C GLU A 687 20.33 9.84 -20.45
N LEU A 688 20.99 10.96 -20.74
CA LEU A 688 20.37 12.29 -20.75
C LEU A 688 19.35 12.48 -21.87
N PHE A 689 19.50 11.78 -22.99
CA PHE A 689 18.69 11.94 -24.21
C PHE A 689 17.89 10.67 -24.55
N LEU A 690 17.71 9.75 -23.59
CA LEU A 690 17.05 8.46 -23.78
C LEU A 690 15.63 8.61 -24.33
N GLU A 691 14.96 9.70 -23.94
CA GLU A 691 13.60 10.08 -24.32
C GLU A 691 13.46 10.45 -25.81
N ASP A 692 14.57 10.80 -26.46
CA ASP A 692 14.62 11.13 -27.89
C ASP A 692 14.76 9.86 -28.76
N PHE A 693 14.94 8.69 -28.14
CA PHE A 693 15.02 7.40 -28.83
C PHE A 693 13.72 6.61 -28.63
N SER A 694 13.05 6.22 -29.71
CA SER A 694 11.99 5.21 -29.60
C SER A 694 12.58 3.85 -29.15
N PRO A 695 11.85 2.99 -28.41
CA PRO A 695 12.33 1.64 -28.09
C PRO A 695 12.75 0.82 -29.31
N ARG A 696 12.14 1.08 -30.48
CA ARG A 696 12.58 0.55 -31.79
C ARG A 696 13.92 1.11 -32.26
N ALA A 697 14.20 2.38 -32.00
CA ALA A 697 15.45 3.05 -32.38
C ALA A 697 16.64 2.66 -31.49
N VAL A 698 16.39 2.21 -30.26
CA VAL A 698 17.42 1.65 -29.35
C VAL A 698 17.76 0.19 -29.69
N GLY A 699 17.18 -0.39 -30.76
CA GLY A 699 17.44 -1.78 -31.15
C GLY A 699 16.85 -2.80 -30.18
N ILE A 700 15.91 -2.40 -29.31
CA ILE A 700 15.14 -3.32 -28.47
C ILE A 700 14.02 -3.92 -29.33
N SER A 701 14.38 -4.70 -30.35
CA SER A 701 13.53 -5.80 -30.79
C SER A 701 13.94 -7.01 -29.95
N VAL A 702 13.09 -7.42 -29.00
CA VAL A 702 13.35 -8.66 -28.24
C VAL A 702 13.09 -9.91 -29.10
N PHE A 703 12.71 -9.74 -30.37
CA PHE A 703 12.42 -10.85 -31.27
C PHE A 703 13.00 -10.60 -32.66
N GLU A 704 14.17 -11.16 -32.91
CA GLU A 704 14.46 -11.89 -34.15
C GLU A 704 15.64 -12.85 -33.89
N LYS A 705 15.40 -14.15 -34.12
CA LYS A 705 16.31 -15.31 -34.03
C LYS A 705 16.46 -16.01 -32.68
N CYS A 706 15.36 -16.60 -32.22
CA CYS A 706 15.40 -17.97 -31.68
C CYS A 706 14.42 -18.81 -32.49
N ASN A 707 14.88 -19.33 -33.63
CA ASN A 707 14.47 -20.63 -34.20
C ASN A 707 15.28 -20.93 -35.47
N LEU A 708 15.57 -22.22 -35.65
CA LEU A 708 16.27 -22.88 -36.75
C LEU A 708 17.79 -23.01 -36.59
N ASN A 709 18.17 -24.02 -35.79
CA ASN A 709 19.24 -24.97 -36.12
C ASN A 709 18.96 -26.29 -35.38
N GLU A 710 17.97 -27.04 -35.88
CA GLU A 710 18.07 -28.50 -35.94
C GLU A 710 18.02 -28.81 -37.43
N GLY A 711 19.12 -29.41 -37.92
CA GLY A 711 19.22 -29.86 -39.29
C GLY A 711 18.41 -31.13 -39.48
N ASP A 712 17.70 -31.17 -40.59
CA ASP A 712 17.57 -32.36 -41.41
C ASP A 712 17.95 -31.94 -42.84
N ASP A 713 18.82 -32.77 -43.43
CA ASP A 713 19.64 -32.68 -44.66
C ASP A 713 20.84 -31.72 -44.71
#